data_AF-A0A5S9F589-F1
#
_entry.id   AF-A0A5S9F589-F1
#
_cell.length_a   1.000
_cell.length_b   1.000
_cell.length_c   1.000
_cell.angle_alpha   90.00
_cell.angle_beta   90.00
_cell.angle_gamma   90.00
#
_symmetry.space_group_name_H-M   'P 1'
#
loop_
_entity.id
_entity.type
_entity.pdbx_description
1 polymer ?
#
loop_
_entity_poly.entity_id
_entity_poly.type
_entity_poly.pdbx_seq_one_letter_code
_entity_poly.pdbx_strand_id
1 'polypeptide(L)'
;MTLLNKRYIIQKKLGQGGMGAVYLAQDTHINNFVAIKECILEHDQENLVKRVKREFYFMRKIQHPNVIRGLDSFEIGNKYFIVMEYIKGTTLDEFIRNYPQSISFDHQLEIVKQICSALVAIHREGIIHRDLKPSNIMLTGKELTPKILDLGLAKSTNKELLTITKSRSLLGTPPYMSPEQIEPHLKVTASSDVFALGIVFYQFFAWLPHSPFMAKGFTAVMKNVLSLELAPLFAAKQEKKFTYIAQVLSLALQKKQEDRIQSSPELLALFSSKNFVLPARSTKKTTVSKKTTVIRKDYRKTVEQKSKRKAKKTNRNLILLSITIFTVLGLILLFSEMSTTENARKLSKKYNQQGYKYYEEGKYDLAIKTYSKAIAKDPENATAYMNRGFLHKKRGMKNEALQDYNKAASLKPNSSIYNNIGSLYYSLELFDLALQNYNKANQLDPRNYKVYNNRGSLYYAQGKYDLALKDYYQVVRIKPKDSNVYNSIGNIHYEKGEYDLAYVEYQKAIVIDPKNVTLYVSRGNLYYVEGKYALALQDYNKAEQLKPDDPSIYANRGYLYIKQQKYDLAIQDYNKALHFNSRDAFSYGSRGLAYKKLGNYKKALEDYNKALQLNPKDTFCYTNRGVVHCDLKNYAAAIADWEKSISLGGDKNTLQKWIAQIKKIRSE
;
A
#
# COMPACT_ATOMS: atom_id res chain seq x y z
N MET A 1 23.96 -30.39 20.67
CA MET A 1 23.18 -29.58 21.64
C MET A 1 24.16 -28.83 22.53
N THR A 2 23.97 -27.54 22.75
CA THR A 2 24.90 -26.70 23.52
C THR A 2 24.45 -26.65 24.98
N LEU A 3 25.28 -27.11 25.92
CA LEU A 3 25.03 -27.00 27.36
C LEU A 3 25.59 -25.68 27.90
N LEU A 4 24.72 -24.85 28.47
CA LEU A 4 25.05 -23.53 29.00
C LEU A 4 25.00 -23.55 30.53
N ASN A 5 26.02 -22.95 31.17
CA ASN A 5 26.16 -22.89 32.63
C ASN A 5 25.99 -24.24 33.35
N LYS A 6 26.42 -25.34 32.70
CA LYS A 6 26.27 -26.74 33.18
C LYS A 6 24.84 -27.17 33.55
N ARG A 7 23.82 -26.40 33.16
CA ARG A 7 22.41 -26.59 33.59
C ARG A 7 21.39 -26.45 32.47
N TYR A 8 21.65 -25.60 31.49
CA TYR A 8 20.65 -25.25 30.49
C TYR A 8 21.03 -25.82 29.12
N ILE A 9 20.27 -26.79 28.61
CA ILE A 9 20.48 -27.36 27.29
C ILE A 9 19.74 -26.50 26.27
N ILE A 10 20.48 -25.80 25.40
CA ILE A 10 19.90 -24.99 24.33
C ILE A 10 19.26 -25.90 23.28
N GLN A 11 17.97 -25.67 23.02
CA GLN A 11 17.16 -26.43 22.07
C GLN A 11 17.06 -25.72 20.73
N LYS A 12 16.65 -24.46 20.72
CA LYS A 12 16.55 -23.63 19.51
C LYS A 12 16.64 -22.15 19.82
N LYS A 13 17.01 -21.36 18.83
CA LYS A 13 16.92 -19.90 18.89
C LYS A 13 15.47 -19.46 18.67
N LEU A 14 14.95 -18.63 19.55
CA LEU A 14 13.59 -18.06 19.48
C LEU A 14 13.57 -16.71 18.75
N GLY A 15 14.65 -15.93 18.86
CA GLY A 15 14.75 -14.63 18.17
C GLY A 15 16.11 -13.97 18.37
N GLN A 16 16.33 -12.86 17.67
CA GLN A 16 17.51 -11.99 17.84
C GLN A 16 17.08 -10.54 17.70
N GLY A 17 17.44 -9.69 18.66
CA GLY A 17 17.17 -8.26 18.65
C GLY A 17 18.41 -7.43 18.94
N GLY A 18 18.24 -6.11 19.07
CA GLY A 18 19.34 -5.17 19.32
C GLY A 18 20.10 -5.35 20.63
N MET A 19 19.64 -6.25 21.51
CA MET A 19 20.26 -6.57 22.80
C MET A 19 20.86 -7.98 22.87
N GLY A 20 20.78 -8.74 21.78
CA GLY A 20 21.27 -10.11 21.68
C GLY A 20 20.17 -11.12 21.33
N ALA A 21 20.49 -12.41 21.50
CA ALA A 21 19.64 -13.51 21.08
C ALA A 21 18.83 -14.10 22.23
N VAL A 22 17.64 -14.62 21.93
CA VAL A 22 16.80 -15.36 22.89
C VAL A 22 16.72 -16.81 22.44
N TYR A 23 16.92 -17.73 23.37
CA TYR A 23 16.94 -19.17 23.13
C TYR A 23 15.89 -19.88 23.98
N LEU A 24 15.32 -20.93 23.44
CA LEU A 24 14.60 -21.95 24.20
C LEU A 24 15.63 -22.92 24.76
N ALA A 25 15.58 -23.16 26.06
CA ALA A 25 16.44 -24.12 26.74
C ALA A 25 15.64 -25.03 27.67
N GLN A 26 16.17 -26.22 27.93
CA GLN A 26 15.68 -27.12 28.96
C GLN A 26 16.58 -26.97 30.19
N ASP A 27 15.98 -26.67 31.34
CA ASP A 27 16.65 -26.67 32.63
C ASP A 27 16.78 -28.11 33.14
N THR A 28 18.00 -28.63 33.23
CA THR A 28 18.26 -30.03 33.60
C THR A 28 17.98 -30.33 35.07
N HIS A 29 17.91 -29.31 35.94
CA HIS A 29 17.68 -29.53 37.38
C HIS A 29 16.21 -29.74 37.72
N ILE A 30 15.31 -29.04 37.01
CA ILE A 30 13.86 -29.08 37.28
C ILE A 30 13.06 -29.64 36.10
N ASN A 31 13.73 -30.06 35.03
CA ASN A 31 13.18 -30.63 33.81
C ASN A 31 12.06 -29.79 33.15
N ASN A 32 12.22 -28.46 33.16
CA ASN A 32 11.26 -27.53 32.57
C ASN A 32 11.90 -26.70 31.44
N PHE A 33 11.06 -26.22 30.51
CA PHE A 33 11.50 -25.30 29.47
C PHE A 33 11.57 -23.86 29.98
N VAL A 34 12.66 -23.17 29.62
CA VAL A 34 12.93 -21.77 29.96
C VAL A 34 13.34 -20.99 28.72
N ALA A 35 13.16 -19.67 28.77
CA ALA A 35 13.71 -18.75 27.77
C ALA A 35 14.98 -18.10 28.32
N ILE A 36 16.07 -18.14 27.56
CA ILE A 36 17.35 -17.54 27.94
C ILE A 36 17.68 -16.40 26.99
N LYS A 37 17.74 -15.17 27.52
CA LYS A 37 18.17 -13.97 26.79
C LYS A 37 19.67 -13.77 27.01
N GLU A 38 20.42 -13.80 25.92
CA GLU A 38 21.84 -13.46 25.86
C GLU A 38 21.99 -11.94 25.66
N CYS A 39 22.75 -11.30 26.54
CA CYS A 39 23.13 -9.89 26.46
C CYS A 39 24.66 -9.79 26.31
N ILE A 40 25.12 -9.21 25.21
CA ILE A 40 26.56 -9.02 24.96
C ILE A 40 27.03 -7.78 25.75
N LEU A 41 28.08 -7.94 26.54
CA LEU A 41 28.72 -6.84 27.27
C LEU A 41 29.96 -6.41 26.48
N GLU A 42 29.89 -5.30 25.75
CA GLU A 42 31.08 -4.69 25.14
C GLU A 42 31.97 -4.07 26.23
N HIS A 43 33.29 -4.11 26.03
CA HIS A 43 34.23 -3.44 26.93
C HIS A 43 33.90 -1.94 27.01
N ASP A 44 34.00 -1.38 28.21
CA ASP A 44 33.81 0.06 28.52
C ASP A 44 32.37 0.58 28.76
N GLN A 45 31.38 -0.30 29.01
CA GLN A 45 30.01 0.13 29.41
C GLN A 45 29.55 -0.43 30.75
N GLU A 46 30.18 -0.01 31.85
CA GLU A 46 29.73 -0.33 33.23
C GLU A 46 28.22 -0.03 33.45
N ASN A 47 27.72 1.01 32.78
CA ASN A 47 26.31 1.40 32.81
C ASN A 47 25.37 0.36 32.17
N LEU A 48 25.78 -0.35 31.12
CA LEU A 48 24.95 -1.37 30.47
C LEU A 48 24.76 -2.59 31.40
N VAL A 49 25.84 -3.05 32.03
CA VAL A 49 25.80 -4.17 32.99
C VAL A 49 24.85 -3.84 34.14
N LYS A 50 24.95 -2.63 34.71
CA LYS A 50 24.04 -2.15 35.78
C LYS A 50 22.58 -2.16 35.33
N ARG A 51 22.29 -1.75 34.08
CA ARG A 51 20.92 -1.76 33.54
C ARG A 51 20.38 -3.18 33.33
N VAL A 52 21.18 -4.10 32.80
CA VAL A 52 20.77 -5.50 32.59
C VAL A 52 20.52 -6.21 33.92
N LYS A 53 21.39 -6.01 34.92
CA LYS A 53 21.18 -6.52 36.29
C LYS A 53 19.91 -5.94 36.93
N ARG A 54 19.65 -4.64 36.72
CA ARG A 54 18.43 -3.96 37.17
C ARG A 54 17.18 -4.51 36.50
N GLU A 55 17.22 -4.80 35.20
CA GLU A 55 16.11 -5.44 34.47
C GLU A 55 15.77 -6.80 35.10
N PHE A 56 16.77 -7.65 35.32
CA PHE A 56 16.56 -8.94 35.99
C PHE A 56 15.99 -8.81 37.41
N TYR A 57 16.53 -7.88 38.21
CA TYR A 57 16.04 -7.62 39.57
C TYR A 57 14.53 -7.35 39.59
N PHE A 58 14.04 -6.46 38.72
CA PHE A 58 12.61 -6.14 38.68
C PHE A 58 11.75 -7.25 38.07
N MET A 59 12.27 -8.02 37.11
CA MET A 59 11.57 -9.21 36.59
C MET A 59 11.35 -10.28 37.67
N ARG A 60 12.21 -10.32 38.70
CA ARG A 60 12.06 -11.23 39.85
C ARG A 60 11.21 -10.61 40.96
N LYS A 61 11.28 -9.28 41.14
CA LYS A 61 10.53 -8.53 42.16
C LYS A 61 9.04 -8.39 41.80
N ILE A 62 8.72 -8.05 40.55
CA ILE A 62 7.35 -7.81 40.10
C ILE A 62 6.65 -9.16 39.92
N GLN A 63 5.80 -9.53 40.87
CA GLN A 63 4.96 -10.71 40.78
C GLN A 63 3.58 -10.31 40.25
N HIS A 64 3.36 -10.52 38.95
CA HIS A 64 2.07 -10.25 38.31
C HIS A 64 1.82 -11.27 37.18
N PRO A 65 0.59 -11.82 37.03
CA PRO A 65 0.32 -12.86 36.03
C PRO A 65 0.61 -12.44 34.59
N ASN A 66 0.43 -11.15 34.29
CA ASN A 66 0.63 -10.56 32.96
C ASN A 66 2.01 -9.88 32.76
N VAL A 67 2.98 -10.10 33.66
CA VAL A 67 4.37 -9.64 33.50
C VAL A 67 5.28 -10.87 33.46
N ILE A 68 6.30 -10.85 32.61
CA ILE A 68 7.28 -11.93 32.50
C ILE A 68 8.04 -12.12 33.82
N ARG A 69 8.22 -13.38 34.23
CA ARG A 69 9.00 -13.72 35.43
C ARG A 69 10.46 -14.04 35.11
N GLY A 70 11.38 -13.38 35.81
CA GLY A 70 12.80 -13.74 35.86
C GLY A 70 13.03 -14.91 36.82
N LEU A 71 13.80 -15.91 36.39
CA LEU A 71 14.08 -17.13 37.16
C LEU A 71 15.51 -17.14 37.70
N ASP A 72 16.49 -16.87 36.83
CA ASP A 72 17.91 -16.99 37.13
C ASP A 72 18.74 -16.04 36.23
N SER A 73 20.00 -15.79 36.59
CA SER A 73 20.92 -14.99 35.79
C SER A 73 22.37 -15.42 36.03
N PHE A 74 23.20 -15.41 35.00
CA PHE A 74 24.62 -15.78 35.13
C PHE A 74 25.48 -15.12 34.05
N GLU A 75 26.80 -15.17 34.25
CA GLU A 75 27.81 -14.57 33.38
C GLU A 75 28.76 -15.65 32.84
N ILE A 76 29.06 -15.63 31.54
CA ILE A 76 30.06 -16.50 30.91
C ILE A 76 30.91 -15.65 29.96
N GLY A 77 32.20 -15.46 30.29
CA GLY A 77 33.06 -14.55 29.55
C GLY A 77 32.52 -13.12 29.60
N ASN A 78 32.34 -12.48 28.43
CA ASN A 78 31.78 -11.13 28.30
C ASN A 78 30.27 -11.12 28.01
N LYS A 79 29.54 -12.19 28.40
CA LYS A 79 28.12 -12.33 28.13
C LYS A 79 27.34 -12.47 29.43
N TYR A 80 26.26 -11.69 29.54
CA TYR A 80 25.29 -11.78 30.62
C TYR A 80 24.04 -12.52 30.12
N PHE A 81 23.57 -13.50 30.87
CA PHE A 81 22.38 -14.28 30.50
C PHE A 81 21.27 -14.08 31.53
N ILE A 82 20.06 -13.82 31.05
CA ILE A 82 18.85 -13.76 31.86
C ILE A 82 17.98 -14.97 31.51
N VAL A 83 17.66 -15.78 32.51
CA VAL A 83 16.75 -16.92 32.41
C VAL A 83 15.36 -16.50 32.87
N MET A 84 14.36 -16.79 32.05
CA MET A 84 12.98 -16.35 32.22
C MET A 84 12.04 -17.53 32.01
N GLU A 85 10.80 -17.42 32.52
CA GLU A 85 9.77 -18.39 32.18
C GLU A 85 9.58 -18.47 30.64
N TYR A 86 9.43 -19.69 30.11
CA TYR A 86 9.09 -19.86 28.70
C TYR A 86 7.58 -19.67 28.50
N ILE A 87 7.21 -18.68 27.69
CA ILE A 87 5.82 -18.44 27.32
C ILE A 87 5.56 -19.08 25.95
N LYS A 88 4.69 -20.09 25.92
CA LYS A 88 4.20 -20.68 24.68
C LYS A 88 2.99 -19.88 24.18
N GLY A 89 3.16 -19.13 23.10
CA GLY A 89 2.11 -18.28 22.58
C GLY A 89 2.47 -17.61 21.26
N THR A 90 1.66 -16.63 20.87
CA THR A 90 1.90 -15.73 19.73
C THR A 90 2.09 -14.32 20.26
N THR A 91 2.93 -13.51 19.63
CA THR A 91 2.98 -12.08 20.00
C THR A 91 1.65 -11.40 19.61
N LEU A 92 1.28 -10.31 20.29
CA LEU A 92 0.11 -9.52 19.93
C LEU A 92 0.24 -8.95 18.51
N ASP A 93 1.46 -8.62 18.08
CA ASP A 93 1.75 -8.20 16.71
C ASP A 93 1.38 -9.28 15.67
N GLU A 94 1.89 -10.50 15.87
CA GLU A 94 1.56 -11.65 15.03
C GLU A 94 0.07 -12.00 15.11
N PHE A 95 -0.54 -11.86 16.29
CA PHE A 95 -1.96 -12.15 16.47
C PHE A 95 -2.83 -11.21 15.64
N ILE A 96 -2.57 -9.91 15.70
CA ILE A 96 -3.29 -8.90 14.91
C ILE A 96 -3.13 -9.16 13.41
N ARG A 97 -1.92 -9.52 12.96
CA ARG A 97 -1.62 -9.75 11.54
C ARG A 97 -2.20 -11.05 11.01
N ASN A 98 -2.14 -12.13 11.79
CA ASN A 98 -2.45 -13.48 11.31
C ASN A 98 -3.90 -13.90 11.60
N TYR A 99 -4.54 -13.29 12.61
CA TYR A 99 -5.90 -13.63 13.03
C TYR A 99 -6.80 -12.38 13.09
N PRO A 100 -6.91 -11.57 12.01
CA PRO A 100 -7.70 -10.35 12.04
C PRO A 100 -9.18 -10.65 12.31
N GLN A 101 -9.78 -9.90 13.24
CA GLN A 101 -11.20 -10.02 13.62
C GLN A 101 -11.59 -11.40 14.17
N SER A 102 -10.63 -12.17 14.69
CA SER A 102 -10.87 -13.54 15.18
C SER A 102 -11.52 -13.62 16.56
N ILE A 103 -11.58 -12.50 17.29
CA ILE A 103 -12.17 -12.41 18.63
C ILE A 103 -13.14 -11.23 18.73
N SER A 104 -14.08 -11.33 19.66
CA SER A 104 -15.08 -10.27 19.89
C SER A 104 -14.45 -9.03 20.51
N PHE A 105 -15.11 -7.88 20.33
CA PHE A 105 -14.69 -6.63 20.96
C PHE A 105 -14.60 -6.74 22.49
N ASP A 106 -15.53 -7.47 23.13
CA ASP A 106 -15.52 -7.62 24.58
C ASP A 106 -14.32 -8.47 25.04
N HIS A 107 -13.91 -9.49 24.26
CA HIS A 107 -12.67 -10.24 24.53
C HIS A 107 -11.41 -9.39 24.31
N GLN A 108 -11.38 -8.54 23.27
CA GLN A 108 -10.30 -7.56 23.09
C GLN A 108 -10.20 -6.63 24.31
N LEU A 109 -11.34 -6.18 24.84
CA LEU A 109 -11.39 -5.30 26.00
C LEU A 109 -10.85 -5.98 27.27
N GLU A 110 -11.12 -7.27 27.48
CA GLU A 110 -10.53 -8.03 28.60
C GLU A 110 -9.01 -8.20 28.48
N ILE A 111 -8.48 -8.41 27.27
CA ILE A 111 -7.03 -8.44 27.02
C ILE A 111 -6.41 -7.07 27.31
N VAL A 112 -7.04 -5.98 26.84
CA VAL A 112 -6.59 -4.60 27.08
C VAL A 112 -6.53 -4.27 28.58
N LYS A 113 -7.54 -4.67 29.37
CA LYS A 113 -7.55 -4.50 30.83
C LYS A 113 -6.39 -5.21 31.51
N GLN A 114 -6.10 -6.45 31.10
CA GLN A 114 -4.98 -7.22 31.65
C GLN A 114 -3.61 -6.59 31.32
N ILE A 115 -3.44 -6.04 30.11
CA ILE A 115 -2.23 -5.30 29.74
C ILE A 115 -2.09 -4.03 30.60
N CYS A 116 -3.17 -3.28 30.80
CA CYS A 116 -3.18 -2.12 31.69
C CYS A 116 -2.81 -2.50 33.13
N SER A 117 -3.36 -3.61 33.66
CA SER A 117 -3.02 -4.13 35.00
C SER A 117 -1.53 -4.45 35.13
N ALA A 118 -0.93 -5.08 34.11
CA ALA A 118 0.50 -5.33 34.05
C ALA A 118 1.31 -4.03 34.13
N LEU A 119 0.93 -3.01 33.36
CA LEU A 119 1.62 -1.73 33.37
C LEU A 119 1.47 -0.99 34.71
N VAL A 120 0.33 -1.12 35.39
CA VAL A 120 0.15 -0.60 36.75
C VAL A 120 1.17 -1.22 37.71
N ALA A 121 1.37 -2.53 37.65
CA ALA A 121 2.35 -3.22 38.48
C ALA A 121 3.78 -2.73 38.21
N ILE A 122 4.14 -2.50 36.94
CA ILE A 122 5.44 -1.96 36.54
C ILE A 122 5.63 -0.53 37.06
N HIS A 123 4.64 0.35 36.87
CA HIS A 123 4.72 1.74 37.31
C HIS A 123 4.79 1.90 38.84
N ARG A 124 4.19 1.00 39.62
CA ARG A 124 4.29 1.00 41.09
C ARG A 124 5.72 0.85 41.60
N GLU A 125 6.58 0.20 40.83
CA GLU A 125 8.01 0.07 41.12
C GLU A 125 8.85 1.27 40.63
N GLY A 126 8.20 2.34 40.15
CA GLY A 126 8.87 3.53 39.64
C GLY A 126 9.52 3.34 38.26
N ILE A 127 9.12 2.30 37.53
CA ILE A 127 9.63 2.01 36.18
C ILE A 127 8.72 2.66 35.14
N ILE A 128 9.32 3.37 34.19
CA ILE A 128 8.67 3.78 32.94
C ILE A 128 9.25 2.87 31.86
N HIS A 129 8.39 2.13 31.16
CA HIS A 129 8.77 1.06 30.23
C HIS A 129 9.40 1.60 28.93
N ARG A 130 8.87 2.66 28.32
CA ARG A 130 9.43 3.38 27.16
C ARG A 130 9.53 2.63 25.82
N ASP A 131 9.17 1.35 25.75
CA ASP A 131 9.22 0.52 24.53
C ASP A 131 8.03 -0.45 24.46
N LEU A 132 6.85 0.00 24.91
CA LEU A 132 5.62 -0.78 24.78
C LEU A 132 5.20 -0.85 23.32
N LYS A 133 5.06 -2.08 22.81
CA LYS A 133 4.64 -2.37 21.44
C LYS A 133 4.08 -3.79 21.34
N PRO A 134 3.32 -4.11 20.28
CA PRO A 134 2.64 -5.41 20.19
C PRO A 134 3.61 -6.60 20.15
N SER A 135 4.84 -6.43 19.66
CA SER A 135 5.85 -7.51 19.63
C SER A 135 6.41 -7.86 21.02
N ASN A 136 6.27 -6.96 22.00
CA ASN A 136 6.72 -7.18 23.38
C ASN A 136 5.61 -7.71 24.29
N ILE A 137 4.45 -8.07 23.71
CA ILE A 137 3.31 -8.64 24.44
C ILE A 137 3.01 -10.00 23.82
N MET A 138 2.99 -11.05 24.64
CA MET A 138 2.65 -12.41 24.19
C MET A 138 1.28 -12.82 24.68
N LEU A 139 0.46 -13.37 23.80
CA LEU A 139 -0.82 -14.00 24.13
C LEU A 139 -0.61 -15.50 24.29
N THR A 140 -0.98 -16.04 25.45
CA THR A 140 -0.78 -17.45 25.81
C THR A 140 -2.08 -18.13 26.24
N GLY A 141 -2.15 -19.45 26.05
CA GLY A 141 -3.31 -20.25 26.41
C GLY A 141 -4.54 -20.02 25.51
N LYS A 142 -5.62 -20.74 25.81
CA LYS A 142 -6.89 -20.64 25.06
C LYS A 142 -7.59 -19.29 25.28
N GLU A 143 -7.44 -18.71 26.47
CA GLU A 143 -8.05 -17.43 26.85
C GLU A 143 -7.29 -16.20 26.30
N LEU A 144 -6.18 -16.41 25.58
CA LEU A 144 -5.32 -15.35 25.05
C LEU A 144 -4.81 -14.40 26.14
N THR A 145 -4.41 -14.94 27.28
CA THR A 145 -3.87 -14.17 28.41
C THR A 145 -2.61 -13.41 27.97
N PRO A 146 -2.56 -12.06 28.08
CA PRO A 146 -1.39 -11.29 27.67
C PRO A 146 -0.29 -11.32 28.73
N LYS A 147 0.97 -11.34 28.29
CA LYS A 147 2.16 -11.16 29.13
C LYS A 147 3.13 -10.18 28.48
N ILE A 148 3.53 -9.14 29.22
CA ILE A 148 4.59 -8.22 28.80
C ILE A 148 5.94 -8.94 28.97
N LEU A 149 6.75 -8.96 27.91
CA LEU A 149 7.96 -9.78 27.77
C LEU A 149 9.27 -9.12 28.21
N ASP A 150 9.30 -7.78 28.36
CA ASP A 150 10.45 -7.04 28.85
C ASP A 150 10.01 -5.85 29.73
N LEU A 151 10.95 -5.22 30.43
CA LEU A 151 10.66 -4.05 31.29
C LEU A 151 11.19 -2.74 30.69
N GLY A 152 11.83 -2.80 29.52
CA GLY A 152 12.40 -1.65 28.80
C GLY A 152 13.60 -0.96 29.48
N LEU A 153 14.06 -1.46 30.62
CA LEU A 153 15.12 -0.83 31.44
C LEU A 153 16.50 -0.85 30.79
N ALA A 154 16.80 -1.87 29.98
CA ALA A 154 18.10 -2.01 29.34
C ALA A 154 18.36 -1.00 28.19
N LYS A 155 17.31 -0.36 27.64
CA LYS A 155 17.35 0.40 26.36
C LYS A 155 17.60 1.92 26.51
N SER A 156 17.88 2.39 27.72
CA SER A 156 17.35 3.69 28.20
C SER A 156 18.30 4.90 28.18
N THR A 157 18.87 5.25 27.03
CA THR A 157 19.10 6.68 26.72
C THR A 157 18.24 7.12 25.52
N ASN A 158 17.71 8.36 25.55
CA ASN A 158 16.98 8.91 24.39
C ASN A 158 17.85 8.89 23.13
N LYS A 159 19.19 9.00 23.28
CA LYS A 159 20.15 8.79 22.20
C LYS A 159 20.18 7.34 21.71
N GLU A 160 20.26 6.33 22.58
CA GLU A 160 20.24 4.90 22.21
C GLU A 160 18.96 4.45 21.48
N LEU A 161 17.80 5.02 21.82
CA LEU A 161 16.54 4.83 21.10
C LEU A 161 16.53 5.46 19.70
N LEU A 162 17.50 6.34 19.41
CA LEU A 162 17.67 7.04 18.14
C LEU A 162 18.95 6.60 17.39
N THR A 163 19.83 5.81 18.02
CA THR A 163 21.12 5.45 17.43
C THR A 163 20.92 4.44 16.30
N ILE A 164 21.31 4.86 15.09
CA ILE A 164 21.48 4.00 13.93
C ILE A 164 22.75 3.16 14.19
N THR A 165 22.60 1.84 14.28
CA THR A 165 23.76 0.95 14.39
C THR A 165 24.51 0.84 13.05
N LYS A 166 25.81 0.50 13.08
CA LYS A 166 26.67 0.33 11.89
C LYS A 166 26.14 -0.67 10.85
N SER A 167 25.16 -1.50 11.22
CA SER A 167 24.43 -2.43 10.34
C SER A 167 23.16 -1.85 9.69
N ARG A 168 22.90 -0.54 9.77
CA ARG A 168 21.66 0.13 9.30
C ARG A 168 20.36 -0.38 9.96
N SER A 169 20.43 -1.22 10.98
CA SER A 169 19.28 -1.55 11.83
C SER A 169 19.08 -0.47 12.90
N LEU A 170 17.89 0.16 12.93
CA LEU A 170 17.53 1.07 14.01
C LEU A 170 17.33 0.29 15.33
N LEU A 171 17.90 0.80 16.42
CA LEU A 171 17.49 0.42 17.77
C LEU A 171 16.20 1.19 18.12
N GLY A 172 15.11 0.49 18.41
CA GLY A 172 13.80 1.08 18.73
C GLY A 172 12.73 0.82 17.67
N THR A 173 11.45 1.01 18.03
CA THR A 173 10.31 0.95 17.10
C THR A 173 9.61 2.31 17.08
N PRO A 174 10.14 3.30 16.33
CA PRO A 174 9.72 4.70 16.38
C PRO A 174 8.20 4.97 16.30
N PRO A 175 7.39 4.18 15.56
CA PRO A 175 5.94 4.39 15.48
C PRO A 175 5.13 4.24 16.78
N TYR A 176 5.73 3.78 17.88
CA TYR A 176 5.07 3.67 19.20
C TYR A 176 5.62 4.65 20.24
N MET A 177 6.59 5.50 19.86
CA MET A 177 7.14 6.51 20.77
C MET A 177 6.10 7.59 21.07
N SER A 178 6.16 8.15 22.26
CA SER A 178 5.44 9.37 22.61
C SER A 178 6.16 10.63 22.11
N PRO A 179 5.45 11.76 21.88
CA PRO A 179 6.07 13.03 21.47
C PRO A 179 7.28 13.46 22.32
N GLU A 180 7.19 13.29 23.64
CA GLU A 180 8.26 13.63 24.58
C GLU A 180 9.47 12.68 24.54
N GLN A 181 9.34 11.48 23.96
CA GLN A 181 10.50 10.64 23.67
C GLN A 181 11.20 11.05 22.38
N ILE A 182 10.50 11.77 21.49
CA ILE A 182 11.03 12.31 20.24
C ILE A 182 11.74 13.65 20.49
N GLU A 183 11.12 14.50 21.29
CA GLU A 183 11.59 15.86 21.56
C GLU A 183 12.50 15.87 22.80
N PRO A 184 13.83 16.04 22.64
CA PRO A 184 14.79 15.79 23.72
C PRO A 184 14.66 16.72 24.93
N HIS A 185 13.96 17.86 24.78
CA HIS A 185 13.75 18.85 25.82
C HIS A 185 12.55 18.55 26.72
N LEU A 186 11.69 17.59 26.33
CA LEU A 186 10.53 17.19 27.09
C LEU A 186 10.86 16.01 28.03
N LYS A 187 10.28 16.02 29.22
CA LYS A 187 10.48 14.95 30.21
C LYS A 187 9.56 13.78 29.90
N VAL A 188 10.14 12.58 29.81
CA VAL A 188 9.41 11.30 29.71
C VAL A 188 8.82 10.97 31.09
N THR A 189 7.52 10.64 31.12
CA THR A 189 6.77 10.32 32.34
C THR A 189 5.97 9.02 32.18
N ALA A 190 5.23 8.59 33.20
CA ALA A 190 4.32 7.45 33.09
C ALA A 190 3.23 7.65 32.01
N SER A 191 2.90 8.90 31.66
CA SER A 191 1.94 9.21 30.58
C SER A 191 2.51 8.90 29.19
N SER A 192 3.83 8.75 29.04
CA SER A 192 4.49 8.31 27.81
C SER A 192 4.12 6.87 27.47
N ASP A 193 4.07 5.99 28.48
CA ASP A 193 3.63 4.59 28.30
C ASP A 193 2.13 4.50 28.05
N VAL A 194 1.33 5.42 28.60
CA VAL A 194 -0.10 5.53 28.29
C VAL A 194 -0.31 5.86 26.81
N PHE A 195 0.51 6.75 26.23
CA PHE A 195 0.47 7.05 24.80
C PHE A 195 0.83 5.83 23.96
N ALA A 196 1.92 5.14 24.32
CA ALA A 196 2.35 3.91 23.63
C ALA A 196 1.25 2.83 23.66
N LEU A 197 0.62 2.60 24.82
CA LEU A 197 -0.54 1.71 24.91
C LEU A 197 -1.75 2.21 24.11
N GLY A 198 -1.99 3.52 24.06
CA GLY A 198 -3.00 4.12 23.20
C GLY A 198 -2.82 3.70 21.73
N ILE A 199 -1.58 3.66 21.25
CA ILE A 199 -1.23 3.21 19.89
C ILE A 199 -1.46 1.70 19.73
N VAL A 200 -0.96 0.90 20.67
CA VAL A 200 -1.12 -0.57 20.68
C VAL A 200 -2.60 -0.94 20.68
N PHE A 201 -3.41 -0.30 21.50
CA PHE A 201 -4.84 -0.57 21.61
C PHE A 201 -5.60 -0.04 20.41
N TYR A 202 -5.24 1.12 19.86
CA TYR A 202 -5.83 1.59 18.61
C TYR A 202 -5.61 0.57 17.49
N GLN A 203 -4.36 0.11 17.34
CA GLN A 203 -4.00 -0.92 16.38
C GLN A 203 -4.78 -2.21 16.60
N PHE A 204 -4.88 -2.67 17.85
CA PHE A 204 -5.57 -3.91 18.19
C PHE A 204 -7.07 -3.82 17.91
N PHE A 205 -7.75 -2.78 18.39
CA PHE A 205 -9.18 -2.58 18.20
C PHE A 205 -9.57 -2.36 16.73
N ALA A 206 -8.72 -1.70 15.93
CA ALA A 206 -8.94 -1.54 14.48
C ALA A 206 -8.39 -2.69 13.64
N TRP A 207 -7.72 -3.68 14.24
CA TRP A 207 -7.04 -4.75 13.52
C TRP A 207 -6.07 -4.23 12.45
N LEU A 208 -5.31 -3.18 12.78
CA LEU A 208 -4.32 -2.60 11.87
C LEU A 208 -3.05 -3.46 11.84
N PRO A 209 -2.52 -3.81 10.65
CA PRO A 209 -1.34 -4.69 10.55
C PRO A 209 -0.05 -4.04 11.09
N HIS A 210 -0.02 -2.71 11.23
CA HIS A 210 1.09 -1.94 11.78
C HIS A 210 0.55 -0.76 12.60
N SER A 211 1.44 -0.07 13.35
CA SER A 211 1.09 1.17 14.05
C SER A 211 0.37 2.17 13.12
N PRO A 212 -0.68 2.85 13.59
CA PRO A 212 -1.35 3.91 12.84
C PRO A 212 -0.45 5.10 12.50
N PHE A 213 0.72 5.24 13.12
CA PHE A 213 1.72 6.29 12.81
C PHE A 213 2.83 5.82 11.87
N MET A 214 2.81 4.55 11.44
CA MET A 214 3.82 4.02 10.52
C MET A 214 3.83 4.80 9.19
N ALA A 215 5.03 5.14 8.71
CA ALA A 215 5.26 5.86 7.47
C ALA A 215 6.62 5.48 6.87
N LYS A 216 6.86 5.85 5.60
CA LYS A 216 8.14 5.61 4.94
C LYS A 216 9.20 6.58 5.44
N GLY A 217 10.24 6.03 6.06
CA GLY A 217 11.37 6.80 6.57
C GLY A 217 11.14 7.35 7.97
N PHE A 218 12.22 7.39 8.73
CA PHE A 218 12.24 7.76 10.13
C PHE A 218 11.57 9.13 10.39
N THR A 219 11.97 10.17 9.65
CA THR A 219 11.43 11.53 9.81
C THR A 219 9.92 11.61 9.61
N ALA A 220 9.36 10.83 8.68
CA ALA A 220 7.91 10.81 8.44
C ALA A 220 7.16 10.16 9.60
N VAL A 221 7.71 9.08 10.17
CA VAL A 221 7.16 8.45 11.38
C VAL A 221 7.17 9.43 12.54
N MET A 222 8.28 10.12 12.77
CA MET A 222 8.38 11.10 13.86
C MET A 222 7.38 12.24 13.65
N LYS A 223 7.27 12.76 12.43
CA LYS A 223 6.28 13.78 12.09
C LYS A 223 4.85 13.31 12.38
N ASN A 224 4.51 12.07 12.02
CA ASN A 224 3.19 11.50 12.31
C ASN A 224 2.95 11.39 13.82
N VAL A 225 3.92 10.87 14.57
CA VAL A 225 3.81 10.79 16.03
C VAL A 225 3.59 12.17 16.64
N LEU A 226 4.29 13.21 16.17
CA LEU A 226 4.18 14.58 16.69
C LEU A 226 2.89 15.30 16.29
N SER A 227 2.39 15.07 15.07
CA SER A 227 1.37 15.96 14.47
C SER A 227 0.14 15.27 13.88
N LEU A 228 0.17 13.97 13.59
CA LEU A 228 -0.99 13.28 13.01
C LEU A 228 -2.03 13.00 14.09
N GLU A 229 -3.23 13.53 13.89
CA GLU A 229 -4.43 13.16 14.64
C GLU A 229 -5.11 11.95 13.99
N LEU A 230 -5.41 10.93 14.78
CA LEU A 230 -6.08 9.72 14.30
C LEU A 230 -7.59 9.93 14.30
N ALA A 231 -8.26 9.40 13.28
CA ALA A 231 -9.72 9.40 13.24
C ALA A 231 -10.29 8.61 14.43
N PRO A 232 -11.42 9.04 15.01
CA PRO A 232 -12.08 8.30 16.07
C PRO A 232 -12.40 6.87 15.63
N LEU A 233 -12.02 5.89 16.46
CA LEU A 233 -12.40 4.51 16.23
C LEU A 233 -13.93 4.37 16.30
N PHE A 234 -14.45 3.40 15.53
CA PHE A 234 -15.87 3.06 15.56
C PHE A 234 -16.82 4.21 15.20
N ALA A 235 -16.39 5.21 14.41
CA ALA A 235 -17.23 6.35 14.03
C ALA A 235 -18.57 5.98 13.37
N ALA A 236 -18.69 4.78 12.78
CA ALA A 236 -19.91 4.24 12.19
C ALA A 236 -20.81 3.46 13.19
N LYS A 237 -20.36 3.24 14.43
CA LYS A 237 -21.09 2.48 15.46
C LYS A 237 -21.72 3.48 16.44
N GLN A 238 -23.04 3.39 16.62
CA GLN A 238 -23.79 4.30 17.50
C GLN A 238 -23.88 3.81 18.95
N GLU A 239 -23.46 2.58 19.21
CA GLU A 239 -23.47 1.97 20.54
C GLU A 239 -22.56 2.70 21.53
N LYS A 240 -23.10 3.02 22.72
CA LYS A 240 -22.43 3.81 23.77
C LYS A 240 -21.03 3.28 24.13
N LYS A 241 -20.86 1.97 24.22
CA LYS A 241 -19.58 1.33 24.60
C LYS A 241 -18.45 1.63 23.61
N PHE A 242 -18.74 1.59 22.30
CA PHE A 242 -17.73 1.83 21.26
C PHE A 242 -17.33 3.30 21.22
N THR A 243 -18.31 4.20 21.27
CA THR A 243 -18.06 5.65 21.33
C THR A 243 -17.24 6.02 22.56
N TYR A 244 -17.54 5.44 23.72
CA TYR A 244 -16.78 5.66 24.95
C TYR A 244 -15.32 5.20 24.82
N ILE A 245 -15.09 3.98 24.34
CA ILE A 245 -13.72 3.45 24.17
C ILE A 245 -12.93 4.28 23.14
N ALA A 246 -13.57 4.73 22.07
CA ALA A 246 -12.94 5.63 21.11
C ALA A 246 -12.51 6.96 21.76
N GLN A 247 -13.33 7.53 22.66
CA GLN A 247 -12.97 8.73 23.40
C GLN A 247 -11.83 8.48 24.40
N VAL A 248 -11.83 7.35 25.12
CA VAL A 248 -10.71 6.97 26.01
C VAL A 248 -9.39 6.89 25.24
N LEU A 249 -9.39 6.25 24.06
CA LEU A 249 -8.20 6.18 23.21
C LEU A 249 -7.79 7.55 22.68
N SER A 250 -8.74 8.41 22.31
CA SER A 250 -8.45 9.78 21.91
C SER A 250 -7.80 10.60 23.03
N LEU A 251 -8.16 10.35 24.30
CA LEU A 251 -7.51 10.98 25.47
C LEU A 251 -6.12 10.38 25.73
N ALA A 252 -5.93 9.07 25.55
CA ALA A 252 -4.62 8.44 25.67
C ALA A 252 -3.62 8.92 24.60
N LEU A 253 -4.12 9.31 23.43
CA LEU A 253 -3.34 9.71 22.25
C LEU A 253 -3.15 11.23 22.11
N GLN A 254 -3.46 12.02 23.13
CA GLN A 254 -3.19 13.46 23.13
C GLN A 254 -1.68 13.71 23.03
N LYS A 255 -1.30 14.65 22.15
CA LYS A 255 0.11 14.96 21.88
C LYS A 255 0.75 15.68 23.06
N LYS A 256 0.05 16.68 23.59
CA LYS A 256 0.40 17.38 24.84
C LYS A 256 0.19 16.45 26.02
N GLN A 257 1.21 16.37 26.90
CA GLN A 257 1.16 15.47 28.05
C GLN A 257 0.04 15.88 29.02
N GLU A 258 -0.17 17.18 29.25
CA GLU A 258 -1.18 17.72 30.17
C GLU A 258 -2.63 17.38 29.79
N ASP A 259 -2.90 17.21 28.50
CA ASP A 259 -4.23 16.84 27.98
C ASP A 259 -4.45 15.32 27.98
N ARG A 260 -3.37 14.54 28.15
CA ARG A 260 -3.38 13.07 28.11
C ARG A 260 -3.93 12.45 29.40
N ILE A 261 -4.31 11.19 29.35
CA ILE A 261 -4.45 10.36 30.57
C ILE A 261 -3.09 10.28 31.27
N GLN A 262 -3.06 10.62 32.56
CA GLN A 262 -1.79 10.89 33.27
C GLN A 262 -1.12 9.62 33.81
N SER A 263 -1.89 8.54 34.02
CA SER A 263 -1.38 7.36 34.72
C SER A 263 -2.01 6.06 34.22
N SER A 264 -1.27 4.95 34.38
CA SER A 264 -1.78 3.62 34.05
C SER A 264 -2.96 3.17 34.93
N PRO A 265 -3.08 3.55 36.23
CA PRO A 265 -4.30 3.27 37.00
C PRO A 265 -5.53 4.01 36.46
N GLU A 266 -5.39 5.28 36.05
CA GLU A 266 -6.48 6.04 35.42
C GLU A 266 -6.92 5.36 34.11
N LEU A 267 -5.96 4.95 33.27
CA LEU A 267 -6.25 4.25 32.01
C LEU A 267 -7.00 2.93 32.25
N LEU A 268 -6.55 2.12 33.21
CA LEU A 268 -7.20 0.87 33.60
C LEU A 268 -8.63 1.11 34.12
N ALA A 269 -8.83 2.12 34.97
CA ALA A 269 -10.14 2.47 35.51
C ALA A 269 -11.12 2.87 34.38
N LEU A 270 -10.65 3.65 33.39
CA LEU A 270 -11.46 4.03 32.22
C LEU A 270 -11.87 2.81 31.39
N PHE A 271 -10.95 1.90 31.06
CA PHE A 271 -11.30 0.66 30.34
C PHE A 271 -12.19 -0.31 31.15
N SER A 272 -12.20 -0.17 32.47
CA SER A 272 -12.99 -1.00 33.40
C SER A 272 -14.35 -0.38 33.74
N SER A 273 -14.66 0.82 33.26
CA SER A 273 -15.91 1.52 33.55
C SER A 273 -17.13 0.78 32.99
N LYS A 274 -18.07 0.41 33.86
CA LYS A 274 -19.35 -0.21 33.47
C LYS A 274 -20.37 0.79 32.94
N ASN A 275 -20.23 2.07 33.29
CA ASN A 275 -21.21 3.11 32.95
C ASN A 275 -20.93 3.79 31.60
N PHE A 276 -19.72 3.62 31.06
CA PHE A 276 -19.28 4.20 29.79
C PHE A 276 -19.49 5.72 29.72
N VAL A 277 -19.15 6.42 30.81
CA VAL A 277 -19.19 7.88 30.93
C VAL A 277 -17.82 8.38 31.35
N LEU A 278 -17.31 9.40 30.66
CA LEU A 278 -16.03 10.02 31.01
C LEU A 278 -16.20 10.94 32.22
N PRO A 279 -15.25 10.94 33.18
CA PRO A 279 -15.27 11.90 34.28
C PRO A 279 -15.07 13.33 33.73
N ALA A 280 -15.73 14.31 34.36
CA ALA A 280 -15.56 15.72 34.01
C ALA A 280 -14.12 16.17 34.33
N ARG A 281 -13.33 16.49 33.30
CA ARG A 281 -11.99 17.06 33.46
C ARG A 281 -12.08 18.57 33.69
N SER A 282 -11.45 19.08 34.76
CA SER A 282 -11.40 20.50 35.06
C SER A 282 -10.50 21.22 34.06
N THR A 283 -11.10 21.90 33.07
CA THR A 283 -10.34 22.77 32.15
C THR A 283 -10.16 24.14 32.79
N LYS A 284 -8.92 24.54 33.07
CA LYS A 284 -8.58 25.95 33.32
C LYS A 284 -8.82 26.72 32.03
N LYS A 285 -9.96 27.43 31.95
CA LYS A 285 -10.31 28.32 30.83
C LYS A 285 -9.30 29.46 30.72
N THR A 286 -8.55 29.51 29.62
CA THR A 286 -7.93 30.75 29.14
C THR A 286 -8.92 31.45 28.23
N THR A 287 -9.34 32.64 28.65
CA THR A 287 -10.30 33.54 28.01
C THR A 287 -9.73 34.13 26.72
N VAL A 288 -10.44 33.96 25.59
CA VAL A 288 -10.32 34.85 24.43
C VAL A 288 -11.68 35.48 24.15
N SER A 289 -11.66 36.80 24.32
CA SER A 289 -12.71 37.79 24.10
C SER A 289 -13.46 37.65 22.77
N LYS A 290 -14.79 37.57 22.84
CA LYS A 290 -15.70 37.94 21.73
C LYS A 290 -16.15 39.38 21.95
N LYS A 291 -15.75 40.30 21.06
CA LYS A 291 -16.39 41.61 20.93
C LYS A 291 -17.59 41.50 20.00
N THR A 292 -18.77 41.73 20.57
CA THR A 292 -20.02 42.06 19.89
C THR A 292 -19.99 43.53 19.48
N THR A 293 -20.50 43.90 18.31
CA THR A 293 -20.91 45.29 18.04
C THR A 293 -22.29 45.28 17.38
N VAL A 294 -23.18 45.99 18.06
CA VAL A 294 -24.57 46.30 17.77
C VAL A 294 -24.63 47.45 16.77
N ILE A 295 -25.45 47.35 15.72
CA ILE A 295 -26.18 48.51 15.17
C ILE A 295 -27.59 48.06 14.77
N ARG A 296 -28.60 48.63 15.45
CA ARG A 296 -30.01 48.74 15.04
C ARG A 296 -30.21 50.09 14.35
N LYS A 297 -31.18 50.14 13.43
CA LYS A 297 -32.10 51.24 13.00
C LYS A 297 -32.53 50.92 11.55
N ASP A 298 -33.68 51.29 10.99
CA ASP A 298 -35.01 51.75 11.39
C ASP A 298 -35.81 51.74 10.06
N TYR A 299 -37.09 51.32 10.03
CA TYR A 299 -38.19 52.14 9.47
C TYR A 299 -39.56 51.43 9.49
N ARG A 300 -40.59 52.20 9.82
CA ARG A 300 -42.01 51.84 9.99
C ARG A 300 -42.84 52.03 8.70
N LYS A 301 -43.99 51.35 8.70
CA LYS A 301 -45.26 51.52 7.93
C LYS A 301 -45.63 53.01 7.73
N THR A 302 -46.47 53.46 6.78
CA THR A 302 -47.80 52.99 6.32
C THR A 302 -48.28 53.90 5.16
N VAL A 303 -49.26 53.50 4.34
CA VAL A 303 -50.57 54.17 4.10
C VAL A 303 -51.18 53.75 2.74
N GLU A 304 -52.44 53.33 2.83
CA GLU A 304 -53.42 52.99 1.80
C GLU A 304 -54.25 54.24 1.44
N GLN A 305 -54.63 54.47 0.17
CA GLN A 305 -55.97 55.00 -0.19
C GLN A 305 -56.26 54.97 -1.71
N LYS A 306 -57.57 54.93 -2.02
CA LYS A 306 -58.24 54.46 -3.23
C LYS A 306 -58.68 55.57 -4.22
N SER A 307 -58.68 55.19 -5.50
CA SER A 307 -59.76 55.35 -6.53
C SER A 307 -59.85 56.55 -7.51
N LYS A 308 -60.35 56.15 -8.70
CA LYS A 308 -60.98 56.89 -9.82
C LYS A 308 -60.08 57.50 -10.90
N ARG A 309 -60.06 56.83 -12.07
CA ARG A 309 -60.45 57.41 -13.38
C ARG A 309 -60.55 56.32 -14.45
N LYS A 310 -61.78 55.83 -14.67
CA LYS A 310 -62.22 55.07 -15.86
C LYS A 310 -62.52 56.09 -16.96
N ALA A 311 -61.63 56.24 -17.94
CA ALA A 311 -61.92 56.81 -19.27
C ALA A 311 -60.71 56.62 -20.21
N LYS A 312 -60.22 55.39 -20.37
CA LYS A 312 -59.25 55.00 -21.41
C LYS A 312 -59.20 53.47 -21.59
N LYS A 313 -60.34 52.80 -21.37
CA LYS A 313 -60.39 51.34 -21.15
C LYS A 313 -60.61 50.52 -22.43
N THR A 314 -60.93 51.13 -23.58
CA THR A 314 -61.28 50.35 -24.78
C THR A 314 -60.09 50.12 -25.72
N ASN A 315 -59.17 51.08 -25.92
CA ASN A 315 -57.96 50.87 -26.74
C ASN A 315 -56.76 50.27 -25.98
N ARG A 316 -56.68 50.44 -24.65
CA ARG A 316 -55.68 49.73 -23.83
C ARG A 316 -55.96 48.24 -23.71
N ASN A 317 -57.23 47.85 -23.69
CA ASN A 317 -57.61 46.45 -23.58
C ASN A 317 -57.29 45.68 -24.88
N LEU A 318 -57.45 46.28 -26.06
CA LEU A 318 -57.06 45.64 -27.34
C LEU A 318 -55.54 45.45 -27.48
N ILE A 319 -54.73 46.44 -27.08
CA ILE A 319 -53.26 46.34 -27.09
C ILE A 319 -52.77 45.37 -26.01
N LEU A 320 -53.39 45.35 -24.81
CA LEU A 320 -53.08 44.33 -23.80
C LEU A 320 -53.51 42.93 -24.26
N LEU A 321 -54.63 42.80 -24.97
CA LEU A 321 -55.12 41.52 -25.49
C LEU A 321 -54.17 40.99 -26.58
N SER A 322 -53.68 41.85 -27.48
CA SER A 322 -52.69 41.42 -28.49
C SER A 322 -51.35 41.04 -27.85
N ILE A 323 -50.85 41.81 -26.86
CA ILE A 323 -49.62 41.46 -26.13
C ILE A 323 -49.80 40.15 -25.36
N THR A 324 -50.93 39.95 -24.69
CA THR A 324 -51.20 38.70 -23.97
C THR A 324 -51.40 37.50 -24.89
N ILE A 325 -52.02 37.68 -26.06
CA ILE A 325 -52.12 36.61 -27.06
C ILE A 325 -50.73 36.26 -27.62
N PHE A 326 -49.90 37.24 -27.96
CA PHE A 326 -48.53 36.99 -28.45
C PHE A 326 -47.63 36.37 -27.37
N THR A 327 -47.75 36.77 -26.10
CA THR A 327 -46.99 36.12 -25.02
C THR A 327 -47.50 34.72 -24.73
N VAL A 328 -48.81 34.48 -24.80
CA VAL A 328 -49.38 33.14 -24.64
C VAL A 328 -49.01 32.23 -25.81
N LEU A 329 -49.06 32.70 -27.07
CA LEU A 329 -48.58 31.93 -28.23
C LEU A 329 -47.06 31.70 -28.16
N GLY A 330 -46.29 32.70 -27.76
CA GLY A 330 -44.85 32.56 -27.54
C GLY A 330 -44.54 31.55 -26.45
N LEU A 331 -45.29 31.56 -25.34
CA LEU A 331 -45.19 30.54 -24.29
C LEU A 331 -45.61 29.16 -24.79
N ILE A 332 -46.70 29.03 -25.56
CA ILE A 332 -47.14 27.73 -26.12
C ILE A 332 -46.09 27.17 -27.08
N LEU A 333 -45.52 28.00 -27.96
CA LEU A 333 -44.44 27.60 -28.87
C LEU A 333 -43.19 27.20 -28.07
N LEU A 334 -42.78 27.99 -27.08
CA LEU A 334 -41.68 27.64 -26.17
C LEU A 334 -41.95 26.34 -25.39
N PHE A 335 -43.17 26.13 -24.89
CA PHE A 335 -43.55 24.90 -24.19
C PHE A 335 -43.59 23.70 -25.14
N SER A 336 -44.04 23.88 -26.39
CA SER A 336 -44.03 22.84 -27.40
C SER A 336 -42.60 22.46 -27.79
N GLU A 337 -41.71 23.43 -27.97
CA GLU A 337 -40.30 23.24 -28.30
C GLU A 337 -39.51 22.64 -27.11
N MET A 338 -39.81 23.07 -25.89
CA MET A 338 -39.31 22.44 -24.67
C MET A 338 -39.77 20.98 -24.54
N SER A 339 -41.03 20.67 -24.88
CA SER A 339 -41.55 19.30 -24.81
C SER A 339 -40.88 18.37 -25.84
N THR A 340 -40.61 18.86 -27.05
CA THR A 340 -39.94 18.09 -28.11
C THR A 340 -38.46 17.87 -27.79
N THR A 341 -37.76 18.88 -27.28
CA THR A 341 -36.36 18.75 -26.82
C THR A 341 -36.24 17.84 -25.60
N GLU A 342 -37.19 17.87 -24.67
CA GLU A 342 -37.21 16.93 -23.54
C GLU A 342 -37.40 15.47 -24.00
N ASN A 343 -38.30 15.23 -24.96
CA ASN A 343 -38.49 13.91 -25.56
C ASN A 343 -37.25 13.41 -26.30
N ALA A 344 -36.57 14.29 -27.05
CA ALA A 344 -35.31 13.98 -27.73
C ALA A 344 -34.19 13.62 -26.74
N ARG A 345 -34.06 14.36 -25.62
CA ARG A 345 -33.12 14.06 -24.53
C ARG A 345 -33.43 12.73 -23.85
N LYS A 346 -34.71 12.42 -23.58
CA LYS A 346 -35.13 11.12 -23.03
C LYS A 346 -34.72 9.97 -23.96
N LEU A 347 -34.98 10.12 -25.25
CA LEU A 347 -34.62 9.11 -26.25
C LEU A 347 -33.10 8.95 -26.38
N SER A 348 -32.34 10.05 -26.35
CA SER A 348 -30.88 10.02 -26.34
C SER A 348 -30.32 9.25 -25.14
N LYS A 349 -30.85 9.49 -23.93
CA LYS A 349 -30.48 8.74 -22.73
C LYS A 349 -30.74 7.24 -22.89
N LYS A 350 -31.88 6.86 -23.48
CA LYS A 350 -32.22 5.46 -23.78
C LYS A 350 -31.22 4.83 -24.74
N TYR A 351 -30.87 5.51 -25.83
CA TYR A 351 -29.82 5.03 -26.74
C TYR A 351 -28.46 4.92 -26.08
N ASN A 352 -28.08 5.87 -25.22
CA ASN A 352 -26.82 5.78 -24.48
C ASN A 352 -26.78 4.57 -23.53
N GLN A 353 -27.88 4.27 -22.83
CA GLN A 353 -27.99 3.06 -22.01
C GLN A 353 -27.93 1.78 -22.85
N GLN A 354 -28.60 1.75 -23.99
CA GLN A 354 -28.55 0.62 -24.92
C GLN A 354 -27.14 0.41 -25.49
N GLY A 355 -26.44 1.50 -25.85
CA GLY A 355 -25.05 1.43 -26.29
C GLY A 355 -24.14 0.85 -25.20
N TYR A 356 -24.35 1.23 -23.94
CA TYR A 356 -23.63 0.65 -22.80
C TYR A 356 -23.88 -0.85 -22.67
N LYS A 357 -25.12 -1.32 -22.86
CA LYS A 357 -25.43 -2.76 -22.86
C LYS A 357 -24.67 -3.51 -23.96
N TYR A 358 -24.64 -2.98 -25.19
CA TYR A 358 -23.86 -3.60 -26.27
C TYR A 358 -22.36 -3.61 -25.98
N TYR A 359 -21.85 -2.58 -25.29
CA TYR A 359 -20.46 -2.56 -24.85
C TYR A 359 -20.16 -3.71 -23.86
N GLU A 360 -21.00 -3.92 -22.85
CA GLU A 360 -20.86 -5.03 -21.89
C GLU A 360 -20.95 -6.40 -22.58
N GLU A 361 -21.77 -6.52 -23.62
CA GLU A 361 -21.85 -7.73 -24.46
C GLU A 361 -20.66 -7.90 -25.44
N GLY A 362 -19.69 -6.98 -25.45
CA GLY A 362 -18.54 -7.01 -26.36
C GLY A 362 -18.84 -6.61 -27.80
N LYS A 363 -20.08 -6.18 -28.10
CA LYS A 363 -20.55 -5.80 -29.44
C LYS A 363 -20.18 -4.34 -29.77
N TYR A 364 -18.90 -4.06 -29.91
CA TYR A 364 -18.37 -2.70 -29.99
C TYR A 364 -18.88 -1.87 -31.17
N ASP A 365 -19.04 -2.46 -32.36
CA ASP A 365 -19.53 -1.71 -33.52
C ASP A 365 -21.01 -1.31 -33.36
N LEU A 366 -21.84 -2.19 -32.78
CA LEU A 366 -23.22 -1.86 -32.44
C LEU A 366 -23.30 -0.79 -31.35
N ALA A 367 -22.41 -0.85 -30.35
CA ALA A 367 -22.33 0.16 -29.30
C ALA A 367 -21.98 1.55 -29.88
N ILE A 368 -20.94 1.64 -30.72
CA ILE A 368 -20.53 2.90 -31.40
C ILE A 368 -21.68 3.46 -32.24
N LYS A 369 -22.35 2.61 -33.03
CA LYS A 369 -23.52 3.01 -33.84
C LYS A 369 -24.66 3.53 -32.95
N THR A 370 -24.90 2.90 -31.81
CA THR A 370 -25.98 3.27 -30.88
C THR A 370 -25.65 4.57 -30.13
N TYR A 371 -24.40 4.79 -29.72
CA TYR A 371 -23.98 6.08 -29.16
C TYR A 371 -24.09 7.21 -30.19
N SER A 372 -23.79 6.94 -31.47
CA SER A 372 -23.98 7.91 -32.55
C SER A 372 -25.45 8.28 -32.73
N LYS A 373 -26.38 7.32 -32.58
CA LYS A 373 -27.83 7.63 -32.53
C LYS A 373 -28.20 8.49 -31.32
N ALA A 374 -27.60 8.23 -30.15
CA ALA A 374 -27.83 9.06 -28.96
C ALA A 374 -27.40 10.51 -29.20
N ILE A 375 -26.21 10.71 -29.78
CA ILE A 375 -25.67 12.03 -30.14
C ILE A 375 -26.54 12.71 -31.20
N ALA A 376 -27.03 11.98 -32.21
CA ALA A 376 -27.91 12.53 -33.23
C ALA A 376 -29.27 13.01 -32.68
N LYS A 377 -29.76 12.40 -31.58
CA LYS A 377 -30.99 12.83 -30.89
C LYS A 377 -30.75 13.97 -29.90
N ASP A 378 -29.57 14.04 -29.31
CA ASP A 378 -29.18 15.09 -28.38
C ASP A 378 -27.69 15.40 -28.56
N PRO A 379 -27.35 16.41 -29.38
CA PRO A 379 -25.96 16.82 -29.60
C PRO A 379 -25.26 17.37 -28.35
N GLU A 380 -25.99 17.61 -27.25
CA GLU A 380 -25.44 18.05 -25.95
C GLU A 380 -25.16 16.88 -24.99
N ASN A 381 -25.42 15.62 -25.40
CA ASN A 381 -25.19 14.45 -24.56
C ASN A 381 -23.70 14.11 -24.41
N ALA A 382 -23.02 14.82 -23.50
CA ALA A 382 -21.61 14.64 -23.18
C ALA A 382 -21.24 13.18 -22.83
N THR A 383 -22.14 12.45 -22.17
CA THR A 383 -21.92 11.04 -21.78
C THR A 383 -21.84 10.14 -23.01
N ALA A 384 -22.67 10.36 -24.02
CA ALA A 384 -22.65 9.58 -25.26
C ALA A 384 -21.34 9.80 -26.04
N TYR A 385 -20.87 11.05 -26.13
CA TYR A 385 -19.55 11.35 -26.69
C TYR A 385 -18.42 10.67 -25.91
N MET A 386 -18.42 10.77 -24.57
CA MET A 386 -17.40 10.13 -23.74
C MET A 386 -17.36 8.61 -23.94
N ASN A 387 -18.54 7.96 -23.97
CA ASN A 387 -18.64 6.51 -24.15
C ASN A 387 -18.21 6.07 -25.57
N ARG A 388 -18.58 6.83 -26.60
CA ARG A 388 -18.15 6.56 -27.98
C ARG A 388 -16.64 6.76 -28.15
N GLY A 389 -16.08 7.84 -27.60
CA GLY A 389 -14.65 8.11 -27.59
C GLY A 389 -13.84 7.01 -26.89
N PHE A 390 -14.38 6.44 -25.81
CA PHE A 390 -13.79 5.27 -25.15
C PHE A 390 -13.67 4.05 -26.06
N LEU A 391 -14.71 3.76 -26.86
CA LEU A 391 -14.66 2.65 -27.82
C LEU A 391 -13.76 2.93 -29.01
N HIS A 392 -13.75 4.17 -29.53
CA HIS A 392 -12.80 4.57 -30.58
C HIS A 392 -11.36 4.36 -30.12
N LYS A 393 -11.01 4.77 -28.89
CA LYS A 393 -9.69 4.50 -28.31
C LYS A 393 -9.39 3.01 -28.26
N LYS A 394 -10.34 2.19 -27.79
CA LYS A 394 -10.17 0.72 -27.69
C LYS A 394 -9.95 0.06 -29.06
N ARG A 395 -10.48 0.66 -30.14
CA ARG A 395 -10.30 0.23 -31.54
C ARG A 395 -9.06 0.80 -32.21
N GLY A 396 -8.25 1.60 -31.51
CA GLY A 396 -7.08 2.27 -32.08
C GLY A 396 -7.41 3.51 -32.93
N MET A 397 -8.67 3.94 -32.97
CA MET A 397 -9.13 5.15 -33.66
C MET A 397 -8.86 6.38 -32.79
N LYS A 398 -7.58 6.78 -32.74
CA LYS A 398 -7.09 7.76 -31.76
C LYS A 398 -7.63 9.18 -32.01
N ASN A 399 -7.79 9.58 -33.27
CA ASN A 399 -8.24 10.92 -33.65
C ASN A 399 -9.72 11.12 -33.33
N GLU A 400 -10.55 10.13 -33.67
CA GLU A 400 -11.98 10.10 -33.40
C GLU A 400 -12.25 10.07 -31.90
N ALA A 401 -11.44 9.30 -31.14
CA ALA A 401 -11.51 9.30 -29.69
C ALA A 401 -11.22 10.68 -29.09
N LEU A 402 -10.17 11.35 -29.57
CA LEU A 402 -9.81 12.67 -29.10
C LEU A 402 -10.88 13.72 -29.42
N GLN A 403 -11.45 13.67 -30.63
CA GLN A 403 -12.56 14.54 -31.05
C GLN A 403 -13.78 14.38 -30.13
N ASP A 404 -14.18 13.13 -29.88
CA ASP A 404 -15.31 12.82 -29.00
C ASP A 404 -15.05 13.27 -27.55
N TYR A 405 -13.86 13.02 -27.00
CA TYR A 405 -13.55 13.48 -25.66
C TYR A 405 -13.49 15.00 -25.53
N ASN A 406 -12.93 15.70 -26.51
CA ASN A 406 -12.90 17.17 -26.52
C ASN A 406 -14.32 17.74 -26.61
N LYS A 407 -15.18 17.14 -27.44
CA LYS A 407 -16.60 17.54 -27.50
C LYS A 407 -17.31 17.29 -26.16
N ALA A 408 -17.13 16.11 -25.56
CA ALA A 408 -17.67 15.80 -24.24
C ALA A 408 -17.20 16.80 -23.16
N ALA A 409 -15.90 17.14 -23.17
CA ALA A 409 -15.30 18.09 -22.24
C ALA A 409 -15.87 19.50 -22.42
N SER A 410 -16.11 19.95 -23.66
CA SER A 410 -16.70 21.27 -23.95
C SER A 410 -18.15 21.39 -23.47
N LEU A 411 -18.91 20.28 -23.47
CA LEU A 411 -20.31 20.24 -23.07
C LEU A 411 -20.47 20.15 -21.55
N LYS A 412 -19.75 19.22 -20.91
CA LYS A 412 -19.82 19.00 -19.47
C LYS A 412 -18.48 18.51 -18.92
N PRO A 413 -17.57 19.43 -18.55
CA PRO A 413 -16.28 19.10 -17.94
C PRO A 413 -16.46 18.21 -16.72
N ASN A 414 -15.77 17.07 -16.66
CA ASN A 414 -15.72 16.23 -15.47
C ASN A 414 -14.42 15.42 -15.41
N SER A 415 -14.10 14.93 -14.21
CA SER A 415 -12.86 14.20 -13.95
C SER A 415 -12.66 12.97 -14.85
N SER A 416 -13.72 12.22 -15.16
CA SER A 416 -13.63 11.00 -15.98
C SER A 416 -13.24 11.30 -17.42
N ILE A 417 -13.74 12.39 -18.01
CA ILE A 417 -13.38 12.80 -19.38
C ILE A 417 -11.90 13.15 -19.46
N TYR A 418 -11.41 14.02 -18.57
CA TYR A 418 -10.00 14.40 -18.56
C TYR A 418 -9.08 13.23 -18.19
N ASN A 419 -9.52 12.28 -17.36
CA ASN A 419 -8.80 11.04 -17.13
C ASN A 419 -8.67 10.20 -18.42
N ASN A 420 -9.73 10.11 -19.21
CA ASN A 420 -9.73 9.36 -20.47
C ASN A 420 -8.85 10.04 -21.54
N ILE A 421 -8.87 11.37 -21.63
CA ILE A 421 -7.96 12.16 -22.49
C ILE A 421 -6.51 11.93 -22.05
N GLY A 422 -6.22 12.05 -20.75
CA GLY A 422 -4.89 11.80 -20.21
C GLY A 422 -4.39 10.40 -20.53
N SER A 423 -5.26 9.39 -20.40
CA SER A 423 -4.97 8.01 -20.75
C SER A 423 -4.78 7.79 -22.26
N LEU A 424 -5.42 8.59 -23.11
CA LEU A 424 -5.19 8.55 -24.57
C LEU A 424 -3.81 9.14 -24.91
N TYR A 425 -3.45 10.30 -24.35
CA TYR A 425 -2.12 10.88 -24.53
C TYR A 425 -1.02 10.00 -23.97
N TYR A 426 -1.25 9.31 -22.84
CA TYR A 426 -0.31 8.33 -22.30
C TYR A 426 -0.04 7.18 -23.30
N SER A 427 -1.09 6.67 -23.97
CA SER A 427 -0.93 5.63 -25.02
C SER A 427 -0.29 6.13 -26.32
N LEU A 428 -0.08 7.43 -26.43
CA LEU A 428 0.66 8.09 -27.51
C LEU A 428 2.07 8.48 -27.07
N GLU A 429 2.48 8.12 -25.84
CA GLU A 429 3.76 8.52 -25.23
C GLU A 429 3.93 10.05 -25.09
N LEU A 430 2.83 10.81 -25.20
CA LEU A 430 2.79 12.25 -24.99
C LEU A 430 2.59 12.56 -23.50
N PHE A 431 3.62 12.27 -22.71
CA PHE A 431 3.51 12.25 -21.25
C PHE A 431 3.16 13.60 -20.61
N ASP A 432 3.62 14.72 -21.16
CA ASP A 432 3.32 16.04 -20.59
C ASP A 432 1.84 16.40 -20.76
N LEU A 433 1.28 16.13 -21.95
CA LEU A 433 -0.15 16.32 -22.22
C LEU A 433 -1.00 15.37 -21.36
N ALA A 434 -0.54 14.13 -21.18
CA ALA A 434 -1.21 13.18 -20.29
C ALA A 434 -1.26 13.70 -18.84
N LEU A 435 -0.12 14.18 -18.34
CA LEU A 435 0.00 14.73 -16.99
C LEU A 435 -0.87 15.96 -16.76
N GLN A 436 -0.91 16.90 -17.71
CA GLN A 436 -1.79 18.07 -17.66
C GLN A 436 -3.27 17.67 -17.51
N ASN A 437 -3.71 16.68 -18.30
CA ASN A 437 -5.09 16.18 -18.25
C ASN A 437 -5.38 15.43 -16.95
N TYR A 438 -4.45 14.62 -16.43
CA TYR A 438 -4.63 13.99 -15.12
C TYR A 438 -4.71 15.03 -13.98
N ASN A 439 -3.91 16.08 -14.03
CA ASN A 439 -3.97 17.17 -13.05
C ASN A 439 -5.31 17.90 -13.12
N LYS A 440 -5.82 18.17 -14.32
CA LYS A 440 -7.17 18.76 -14.50
C LYS A 440 -8.27 17.82 -13.99
N ALA A 441 -8.17 16.52 -14.27
CA ALA A 441 -9.10 15.52 -13.76
C ALA A 441 -9.12 15.48 -12.23
N ASN A 442 -7.95 15.57 -11.60
CA ASN A 442 -7.81 15.58 -10.14
C ASN A 442 -8.38 16.86 -9.51
N GLN A 443 -8.24 18.01 -10.15
CA GLN A 443 -8.86 19.27 -9.69
C GLN A 443 -10.39 19.19 -9.69
N LEU A 444 -10.97 18.51 -10.67
CA LEU A 444 -12.43 18.38 -10.82
C LEU A 444 -13.04 17.37 -9.84
N ASP A 445 -12.32 16.29 -9.53
CA ASP A 445 -12.74 15.31 -8.51
C ASP A 445 -11.51 14.68 -7.83
N PRO A 446 -11.12 15.18 -6.65
CA PRO A 446 -10.01 14.63 -5.88
C PRO A 446 -10.25 13.23 -5.30
N ARG A 447 -11.47 12.67 -5.43
CA ARG A 447 -11.80 11.30 -4.99
C ARG A 447 -11.80 10.28 -6.14
N ASN A 448 -11.56 10.71 -7.37
CA ASN A 448 -11.47 9.81 -8.51
C ASN A 448 -10.16 9.01 -8.48
N TYR A 449 -10.18 7.86 -7.80
CA TYR A 449 -9.01 6.99 -7.64
C TYR A 449 -8.37 6.56 -8.97
N LYS A 450 -9.15 6.46 -10.06
CA LYS A 450 -8.64 6.09 -11.39
C LYS A 450 -7.61 7.09 -11.91
N VAL A 451 -7.76 8.38 -11.56
CA VAL A 451 -6.82 9.44 -11.93
C VAL A 451 -5.48 9.23 -11.26
N TYR A 452 -5.48 8.98 -9.95
CA TYR A 452 -4.25 8.68 -9.21
C TYR A 452 -3.60 7.40 -9.71
N ASN A 453 -4.38 6.34 -10.00
CA ASN A 453 -3.83 5.11 -10.56
C ASN A 453 -3.13 5.36 -11.90
N ASN A 454 -3.80 6.05 -12.83
CA ASN A 454 -3.27 6.33 -14.15
C ASN A 454 -2.07 7.30 -14.13
N ARG A 455 -2.11 8.34 -13.29
CA ARG A 455 -1.00 9.28 -13.12
C ARG A 455 0.18 8.62 -12.41
N GLY A 456 -0.08 7.75 -11.44
CA GLY A 456 0.91 6.90 -10.79
C GLY A 456 1.61 5.97 -11.79
N SER A 457 0.86 5.33 -12.69
CA SER A 457 1.44 4.52 -13.78
C SER A 457 2.28 5.34 -14.75
N LEU A 458 1.86 6.57 -15.07
CA LEU A 458 2.66 7.49 -15.87
C LEU A 458 3.99 7.83 -15.17
N TYR A 459 3.95 8.18 -13.88
CA TYR A 459 5.16 8.46 -13.13
C TYR A 459 6.07 7.24 -13.01
N TYR A 460 5.51 6.04 -12.85
CA TYR A 460 6.25 4.79 -12.85
C TYR A 460 6.99 4.57 -14.17
N ALA A 461 6.31 4.75 -15.31
CA ALA A 461 6.91 4.64 -16.64
C ALA A 461 8.04 5.66 -16.89
N GLN A 462 7.97 6.83 -16.24
CA GLN A 462 9.03 7.84 -16.27
C GLN A 462 10.16 7.61 -15.25
N GLY A 463 10.11 6.53 -14.45
CA GLY A 463 11.06 6.27 -13.37
C GLY A 463 10.91 7.21 -12.15
N LYS A 464 9.85 8.03 -12.11
CA LYS A 464 9.56 8.99 -11.03
C LYS A 464 8.83 8.30 -9.86
N TYR A 465 9.51 7.33 -9.26
CA TYR A 465 8.92 6.40 -8.30
C TYR A 465 8.27 7.04 -7.06
N ASP A 466 8.85 8.09 -6.50
CA ASP A 466 8.28 8.72 -5.29
C ASP A 466 6.96 9.46 -5.60
N LEU A 467 6.82 10.03 -6.79
CA LEU A 467 5.56 10.62 -7.26
C LEU A 467 4.52 9.53 -7.54
N ALA A 468 4.94 8.41 -8.13
CA ALA A 468 4.07 7.26 -8.35
C ALA A 468 3.54 6.68 -7.03
N LEU A 469 4.41 6.49 -6.02
CA LEU A 469 4.01 6.05 -4.68
C LEU A 469 3.01 7.00 -4.04
N LYS A 470 3.24 8.32 -4.14
CA LYS A 470 2.31 9.33 -3.60
C LYS A 470 0.90 9.16 -4.16
N ASP A 471 0.78 8.93 -5.46
CA ASP A 471 -0.50 8.72 -6.12
C ASP A 471 -1.12 7.36 -5.76
N TYR A 472 -0.35 6.29 -5.77
CA TYR A 472 -0.84 4.96 -5.37
C TYR A 472 -1.30 4.93 -3.90
N TYR A 473 -0.63 5.64 -2.98
CA TYR A 473 -1.14 5.76 -1.60
C TYR A 473 -2.46 6.55 -1.51
N GLN A 474 -2.76 7.47 -2.43
CA GLN A 474 -4.10 8.06 -2.51
C GLN A 474 -5.14 7.01 -2.96
N VAL A 475 -4.78 6.14 -3.90
CA VAL A 475 -5.65 5.01 -4.29
C VAL A 475 -5.89 4.10 -3.09
N VAL A 476 -4.87 3.74 -2.31
CA VAL A 476 -5.01 2.94 -1.07
C VAL A 476 -5.97 3.63 -0.08
N ARG A 477 -5.85 4.94 0.11
CA ARG A 477 -6.73 5.70 1.01
C ARG A 477 -8.20 5.69 0.55
N ILE A 478 -8.46 5.71 -0.75
CA ILE A 478 -9.82 5.73 -1.32
C ILE A 478 -10.39 4.31 -1.47
N LYS A 479 -9.54 3.34 -1.83
CA LYS A 479 -9.86 1.93 -2.08
C LYS A 479 -8.83 1.01 -1.40
N PRO A 480 -8.95 0.79 -0.08
CA PRO A 480 -7.99 -0.02 0.68
C PRO A 480 -8.04 -1.53 0.38
N LYS A 481 -8.99 -2.00 -0.43
CA LYS A 481 -9.15 -3.41 -0.82
C LYS A 481 -8.89 -3.64 -2.31
N ASP A 482 -8.17 -2.73 -2.98
CA ASP A 482 -7.76 -2.94 -4.38
C ASP A 482 -6.39 -3.63 -4.41
N SER A 483 -6.33 -4.91 -4.77
CA SER A 483 -5.07 -5.68 -4.79
C SER A 483 -4.06 -5.13 -5.80
N ASN A 484 -4.53 -4.52 -6.90
CA ASN A 484 -3.66 -4.05 -7.98
C ASN A 484 -2.81 -2.85 -7.56
N VAL A 485 -3.31 -1.99 -6.66
CA VAL A 485 -2.50 -0.86 -6.16
C VAL A 485 -1.37 -1.36 -5.27
N TYR A 486 -1.62 -2.35 -4.41
CA TYR A 486 -0.57 -2.96 -3.59
C TYR A 486 0.48 -3.67 -4.46
N ASN A 487 0.06 -4.34 -5.53
CA ASN A 487 1.00 -4.87 -6.53
C ASN A 487 1.82 -3.76 -7.19
N SER A 488 1.21 -2.63 -7.55
CA SER A 488 1.89 -1.50 -8.19
C SER A 488 2.90 -0.83 -7.25
N ILE A 489 2.57 -0.71 -5.95
CA ILE A 489 3.49 -0.23 -4.91
C ILE A 489 4.63 -1.23 -4.73
N GLY A 490 4.33 -2.54 -4.68
CA GLY A 490 5.32 -3.61 -4.62
C GLY A 490 6.30 -3.57 -5.80
N ASN A 491 5.79 -3.38 -7.02
CA ASN A 491 6.59 -3.22 -8.24
C ASN A 491 7.54 -2.02 -8.13
N ILE A 492 7.08 -0.88 -7.59
CA ILE A 492 7.97 0.26 -7.35
C ILE A 492 9.10 -0.10 -6.37
N HIS A 493 8.77 -0.74 -5.25
CA HIS A 493 9.80 -1.15 -4.30
C HIS A 493 10.78 -2.15 -4.90
N TYR A 494 10.30 -3.07 -5.74
CA TYR A 494 11.12 -4.01 -6.50
C TYR A 494 12.10 -3.27 -7.43
N GLU A 495 11.64 -2.31 -8.23
CA GLU A 495 12.50 -1.50 -9.12
C GLU A 495 13.55 -0.67 -8.35
N LYS A 496 13.23 -0.27 -7.11
CA LYS A 496 14.16 0.45 -6.22
C LYS A 496 15.15 -0.46 -5.50
N GLY A 497 15.04 -1.79 -5.63
CA GLY A 497 15.83 -2.76 -4.85
C GLY A 497 15.40 -2.88 -3.38
N GLU A 498 14.26 -2.30 -3.01
CA GLU A 498 13.68 -2.33 -1.65
C GLU A 498 12.88 -3.64 -1.47
N TYR A 499 13.54 -4.80 -1.60
CA TYR A 499 12.90 -6.12 -1.72
C TYR A 499 12.02 -6.54 -0.54
N ASP A 500 12.41 -6.23 0.70
CA ASP A 500 11.60 -6.51 1.89
C ASP A 500 10.25 -5.77 1.84
N LEU A 501 10.26 -4.51 1.38
CA LEU A 501 9.04 -3.71 1.22
C LEU A 501 8.20 -4.25 0.07
N ALA A 502 8.82 -4.64 -1.04
CA ALA A 502 8.12 -5.26 -2.16
C ALA A 502 7.38 -6.53 -1.72
N TYR A 503 8.04 -7.40 -0.95
CA TYR A 503 7.44 -8.62 -0.40
C TYR A 503 6.19 -8.32 0.45
N VAL A 504 6.28 -7.35 1.36
CA VAL A 504 5.17 -6.96 2.23
C VAL A 504 3.96 -6.50 1.41
N GLU A 505 4.17 -5.70 0.38
CA GLU A 505 3.09 -5.17 -0.45
C GLU A 505 2.49 -6.24 -1.39
N TYR A 506 3.30 -7.14 -1.96
CA TYR A 506 2.79 -8.29 -2.70
C TYR A 506 1.99 -9.24 -1.79
N GLN A 507 2.45 -9.48 -0.56
CA GLN A 507 1.72 -10.31 0.40
C GLN A 507 0.36 -9.71 0.74
N LYS A 508 0.29 -8.38 0.97
CA LYS A 508 -0.98 -7.67 1.18
C LYS A 508 -1.90 -7.83 -0.03
N ALA A 509 -1.36 -7.66 -1.25
CA ALA A 509 -2.13 -7.83 -2.47
C ALA A 509 -2.73 -9.25 -2.57
N ILE A 510 -1.94 -10.28 -2.28
CA ILE A 510 -2.37 -11.70 -2.33
C ILE A 510 -3.44 -12.00 -1.27
N VAL A 511 -3.33 -11.43 -0.08
CA VAL A 511 -4.35 -11.58 0.97
C VAL A 511 -5.68 -10.95 0.55
N ILE A 512 -5.62 -9.81 -0.16
CA ILE A 512 -6.82 -9.11 -0.66
C ILE A 512 -7.47 -9.87 -1.81
N ASP A 513 -6.67 -10.39 -2.75
CA ASP A 513 -7.15 -11.10 -3.93
C ASP A 513 -6.30 -12.34 -4.23
N PRO A 514 -6.58 -13.47 -3.54
CA PRO A 514 -5.79 -14.70 -3.66
C PRO A 514 -6.01 -15.44 -5.00
N LYS A 515 -6.89 -14.95 -5.88
CA LYS A 515 -7.12 -15.54 -7.21
C LYS A 515 -6.41 -14.76 -8.31
N ASN A 516 -5.82 -13.61 -8.00
CA ASN A 516 -5.12 -12.81 -8.98
C ASN A 516 -3.72 -13.37 -9.26
N VAL A 517 -3.61 -13.96 -10.44
CA VAL A 517 -2.42 -14.65 -10.97
C VAL A 517 -1.20 -13.73 -11.01
N THR A 518 -1.39 -12.46 -11.40
CA THR A 518 -0.29 -11.49 -11.55
C THR A 518 0.44 -11.29 -10.23
N LEU A 519 -0.23 -11.40 -9.08
CA LEU A 519 0.38 -11.18 -7.77
C LEU A 519 1.39 -12.27 -7.40
N TYR A 520 1.05 -13.53 -7.72
CA TYR A 520 1.97 -14.65 -7.55
C TYR A 520 3.14 -14.56 -8.53
N VAL A 521 2.90 -14.14 -9.77
CA VAL A 521 3.98 -13.88 -10.74
C VAL A 521 4.92 -12.77 -10.23
N SER A 522 4.39 -11.64 -9.75
CA SER A 522 5.20 -10.54 -9.20
C SER A 522 6.05 -10.99 -8.00
N ARG A 523 5.47 -11.74 -7.06
CA ARG A 523 6.21 -12.25 -5.90
C ARG A 523 7.20 -13.35 -6.27
N GLY A 524 6.86 -14.19 -7.25
CA GLY A 524 7.78 -15.17 -7.84
C GLY A 524 9.00 -14.50 -8.47
N ASN A 525 8.79 -13.41 -9.21
CA ASN A 525 9.88 -12.59 -9.78
C ASN A 525 10.77 -11.98 -8.69
N LEU A 526 10.17 -11.51 -7.58
CA LEU A 526 10.92 -11.03 -6.41
C LEU A 526 11.79 -12.14 -5.82
N TYR A 527 11.23 -13.31 -5.53
CA TYR A 527 11.99 -14.45 -5.02
C TYR A 527 13.09 -14.90 -5.97
N TYR A 528 12.85 -14.82 -7.28
CA TYR A 528 13.86 -15.10 -8.30
C TYR A 528 15.07 -14.16 -8.17
N VAL A 529 14.84 -12.84 -8.04
CA VAL A 529 15.94 -11.86 -7.90
C VAL A 529 16.71 -12.05 -6.58
N GLU A 530 16.03 -12.45 -5.51
CA GLU A 530 16.67 -12.79 -4.24
C GLU A 530 17.39 -14.15 -4.24
N GLY A 531 17.36 -14.90 -5.35
CA GLY A 531 17.96 -16.24 -5.46
C GLY A 531 17.16 -17.34 -4.75
N LYS A 532 15.96 -17.05 -4.24
CA LYS A 532 15.06 -17.99 -3.54
C LYS A 532 14.26 -18.82 -4.54
N TYR A 533 14.96 -19.54 -5.40
CA TYR A 533 14.38 -20.21 -6.57
C TYR A 533 13.28 -21.25 -6.26
N ALA A 534 13.36 -21.94 -5.12
CA ALA A 534 12.32 -22.89 -4.71
C ALA A 534 10.97 -22.19 -4.43
N LEU A 535 11.02 -21.02 -3.77
CA LEU A 535 9.83 -20.21 -3.49
C LEU A 535 9.28 -19.57 -4.77
N ALA A 536 10.17 -19.09 -5.65
CA ALA A 536 9.76 -18.58 -6.96
C ALA A 536 9.00 -19.64 -7.77
N LEU A 537 9.52 -20.87 -7.80
CA LEU A 537 8.86 -22.00 -8.48
C LEU A 537 7.50 -22.33 -7.85
N GLN A 538 7.38 -22.30 -6.52
CA GLN A 538 6.12 -22.50 -5.83
C GLN A 538 5.06 -21.47 -6.25
N ASP A 539 5.44 -20.20 -6.36
CA ASP A 539 4.55 -19.12 -6.79
C ASP A 539 4.14 -19.23 -8.26
N TYR A 540 5.07 -19.59 -9.16
CA TYR A 540 4.73 -19.84 -10.56
C TYR A 540 3.82 -21.04 -10.73
N ASN A 541 4.03 -22.12 -9.96
CA ASN A 541 3.12 -23.28 -9.97
C ASN A 541 1.73 -22.91 -9.42
N LYS A 542 1.66 -22.05 -8.40
CA LYS A 542 0.39 -21.55 -7.89
C LYS A 542 -0.33 -20.68 -8.93
N ALA A 543 0.41 -19.83 -9.65
CA ALA A 543 -0.12 -19.05 -10.75
C ALA A 543 -0.68 -19.95 -11.86
N GLU A 544 0.05 -21.01 -12.25
CA GLU A 544 -0.40 -21.99 -13.26
C GLU A 544 -1.71 -22.66 -12.84
N GLN A 545 -1.83 -23.08 -11.57
CA GLN A 545 -3.07 -23.66 -11.04
C GLN A 545 -4.28 -22.72 -11.14
N LEU A 546 -4.06 -21.41 -10.97
CA LEU A 546 -5.12 -20.41 -11.01
C LEU A 546 -5.55 -20.06 -12.43
N LYS A 547 -4.58 -19.99 -13.35
CA LYS A 547 -4.82 -19.64 -14.75
C LYS A 547 -3.82 -20.37 -15.68
N PRO A 548 -4.17 -21.58 -16.12
CA PRO A 548 -3.27 -22.41 -16.93
C PRO A 548 -3.00 -21.88 -18.34
N ASP A 549 -3.80 -20.93 -18.84
CA ASP A 549 -3.68 -20.36 -20.18
C ASP A 549 -2.89 -19.04 -20.23
N ASP A 550 -2.31 -18.59 -19.11
CA ASP A 550 -1.53 -17.36 -19.07
C ASP A 550 -0.07 -17.59 -19.54
N PRO A 551 0.34 -17.06 -20.71
CA PRO A 551 1.67 -17.31 -21.26
C PRO A 551 2.80 -16.74 -20.38
N SER A 552 2.53 -15.68 -19.61
CA SER A 552 3.54 -14.99 -18.80
C SER A 552 4.10 -15.87 -17.69
N ILE A 553 3.30 -16.80 -17.16
CA ILE A 553 3.70 -17.73 -16.10
C ILE A 553 4.81 -18.64 -16.61
N TYR A 554 4.58 -19.25 -17.77
CA TYR A 554 5.50 -20.18 -18.40
C TYR A 554 6.78 -19.48 -18.86
N ALA A 555 6.68 -18.26 -19.40
CA ALA A 555 7.86 -17.49 -19.79
C ALA A 555 8.78 -17.19 -18.59
N ASN A 556 8.20 -16.79 -17.45
CA ASN A 556 8.96 -16.51 -16.22
C ASN A 556 9.55 -17.78 -15.58
N ARG A 557 8.78 -18.88 -15.54
CA ARG A 557 9.26 -20.16 -15.02
C ARG A 557 10.31 -20.82 -15.92
N GLY A 558 10.15 -20.71 -17.24
CA GLY A 558 11.17 -21.11 -18.21
C GLY A 558 12.48 -20.36 -18.01
N TYR A 559 12.41 -19.06 -17.74
CA TYR A 559 13.59 -18.25 -17.46
C TYR A 559 14.29 -18.65 -16.14
N LEU A 560 13.50 -18.96 -15.11
CA LEU A 560 14.01 -19.55 -13.87
C LEU A 560 14.75 -20.88 -14.15
N TYR A 561 14.20 -21.74 -15.00
CA TYR A 561 14.84 -23.02 -15.36
C TYR A 561 16.14 -22.83 -16.14
N ILE A 562 16.25 -21.83 -17.02
CA ILE A 562 17.52 -21.45 -17.66
C ILE A 562 18.59 -21.16 -16.60
N LYS A 563 18.25 -20.39 -15.55
CA LYS A 563 19.21 -20.06 -14.47
C LYS A 563 19.60 -21.28 -13.63
N GLN A 564 18.69 -22.24 -13.48
CA GLN A 564 18.98 -23.53 -12.86
C GLN A 564 19.68 -24.52 -13.81
N GLN A 565 19.99 -24.12 -15.05
CA GLN A 565 20.57 -24.97 -16.10
C GLN A 565 19.68 -26.18 -16.48
N LYS A 566 18.38 -26.11 -16.20
CA LYS A 566 17.39 -27.14 -16.56
C LYS A 566 16.79 -26.83 -17.92
N TYR A 567 17.61 -26.91 -18.96
CA TYR A 567 17.25 -26.41 -20.30
C TYR A 567 16.07 -27.14 -20.93
N ASP A 568 15.92 -28.45 -20.73
CA ASP A 568 14.77 -29.20 -21.26
C ASP A 568 13.43 -28.74 -20.67
N LEU A 569 13.39 -28.48 -19.35
CA LEU A 569 12.20 -27.93 -18.69
C LEU A 569 11.91 -26.50 -19.16
N ALA A 570 12.96 -25.69 -19.36
CA ALA A 570 12.79 -24.34 -19.92
C ALA A 570 12.15 -24.39 -21.31
N ILE A 571 12.59 -25.32 -22.18
CA ILE A 571 12.01 -25.52 -23.52
C ILE A 571 10.54 -25.91 -23.43
N GLN A 572 10.16 -26.83 -22.53
CA GLN A 572 8.77 -27.22 -22.32
C GLN A 572 7.89 -26.03 -21.93
N ASP A 573 8.35 -25.21 -21.00
CA ASP A 573 7.61 -24.01 -20.58
C ASP A 573 7.52 -22.97 -21.72
N TYR A 574 8.61 -22.69 -22.44
CA TYR A 574 8.54 -21.77 -23.57
C TYR A 574 7.67 -22.30 -24.71
N ASN A 575 7.58 -23.62 -24.92
CA ASN A 575 6.62 -24.21 -25.86
C ASN A 575 5.17 -23.90 -25.44
N LYS A 576 4.84 -24.04 -24.15
CA LYS A 576 3.52 -23.67 -23.62
C LYS A 576 3.26 -22.17 -23.74
N ALA A 577 4.23 -21.33 -23.39
CA ALA A 577 4.12 -19.87 -23.53
C ALA A 577 3.79 -19.47 -24.98
N LEU A 578 4.50 -20.06 -25.95
CA LEU A 578 4.34 -19.79 -27.38
C LEU A 578 3.07 -20.41 -27.99
N HIS A 579 2.54 -21.48 -27.37
CA HIS A 579 1.23 -22.03 -27.74
C HIS A 579 0.11 -21.02 -27.44
N PHE A 580 0.14 -20.37 -26.28
CA PHE A 580 -0.86 -19.36 -25.90
C PHE A 580 -0.58 -17.97 -26.50
N ASN A 581 0.69 -17.63 -26.74
CA ASN A 581 1.09 -16.39 -27.40
C ASN A 581 2.21 -16.61 -28.42
N SER A 582 1.82 -16.86 -29.67
CA SER A 582 2.75 -17.10 -30.78
C SER A 582 3.50 -15.86 -31.27
N ARG A 583 3.25 -14.68 -30.69
CA ARG A 583 3.91 -13.41 -31.05
C ARG A 583 4.87 -12.92 -29.97
N ASP A 584 5.20 -13.75 -28.99
CA ASP A 584 6.15 -13.39 -27.94
C ASP A 584 7.61 -13.57 -28.38
N ALA A 585 8.24 -12.47 -28.81
CA ALA A 585 9.65 -12.47 -29.20
C ALA A 585 10.59 -12.92 -28.08
N PHE A 586 10.27 -12.58 -26.82
CA PHE A 586 11.11 -12.90 -25.67
C PHE A 586 11.17 -14.42 -25.42
N SER A 587 10.02 -15.11 -25.50
CA SER A 587 9.96 -16.57 -25.36
C SER A 587 10.72 -17.29 -26.48
N TYR A 588 10.64 -16.81 -27.74
CA TYR A 588 11.45 -17.36 -28.83
C TYR A 588 12.95 -17.20 -28.54
N GLY A 589 13.43 -15.98 -28.24
CA GLY A 589 14.85 -15.73 -27.96
C GLY A 589 15.36 -16.55 -26.76
N SER A 590 14.56 -16.69 -25.72
CA SER A 590 14.93 -17.44 -24.52
C SER A 590 14.93 -18.97 -24.74
N ARG A 591 13.99 -19.49 -25.53
CA ARG A 591 14.00 -20.90 -25.96
C ARG A 591 15.18 -21.18 -26.90
N GLY A 592 15.53 -20.25 -27.77
CA GLY A 592 16.74 -20.30 -28.59
C GLY A 592 18.01 -20.38 -27.73
N LEU A 593 18.07 -19.65 -26.62
CA LEU A 593 19.16 -19.76 -25.64
C LEU A 593 19.23 -21.16 -25.02
N ALA A 594 18.08 -21.74 -24.65
CA ALA A 594 18.01 -23.11 -24.12
C ALA A 594 18.55 -24.13 -25.15
N TYR A 595 18.09 -24.04 -26.40
CA TYR A 595 18.54 -24.91 -27.49
C TYR A 595 20.04 -24.78 -27.74
N LYS A 596 20.58 -23.56 -27.76
CA LYS A 596 22.02 -23.32 -27.88
C LYS A 596 22.80 -24.02 -26.75
N LYS A 597 22.32 -23.92 -25.51
CA LYS A 597 22.97 -24.53 -24.35
C LYS A 597 22.96 -26.06 -24.38
N LEU A 598 22.00 -26.66 -25.09
CA LEU A 598 21.95 -28.10 -25.38
C LEU A 598 22.69 -28.49 -26.68
N GLY A 599 23.35 -27.56 -27.36
CA GLY A 599 24.04 -27.80 -28.64
C GLY A 599 23.11 -27.95 -29.85
N ASN A 600 21.81 -27.72 -29.70
CA ASN A 600 20.85 -27.76 -30.80
C ASN A 600 20.85 -26.43 -31.59
N TYR A 601 21.94 -26.19 -32.30
CA TYR A 601 22.18 -24.92 -33.00
C TYR A 601 21.15 -24.62 -34.09
N LYS A 602 20.65 -25.64 -34.81
CA LYS A 602 19.62 -25.45 -35.84
C LYS A 602 18.34 -24.84 -35.26
N LYS A 603 17.79 -25.44 -34.19
CA LYS A 603 16.58 -24.91 -33.53
C LYS A 603 16.84 -23.55 -32.88
N ALA A 604 18.04 -23.32 -32.33
CA ALA A 604 18.41 -22.03 -31.78
C ALA A 604 18.35 -20.91 -32.84
N LEU A 605 18.90 -21.16 -34.05
CA LEU A 605 18.84 -20.20 -35.16
C LEU A 605 17.40 -19.93 -35.62
N GLU A 606 16.57 -20.97 -35.74
CA GLU A 606 15.15 -20.83 -36.09
C GLU A 606 14.40 -19.91 -35.11
N ASP A 607 14.62 -20.12 -33.81
CA ASP A 607 14.02 -19.32 -32.75
C ASP A 607 14.54 -17.87 -32.72
N TYR A 608 15.85 -17.65 -32.85
CA TYR A 608 16.40 -16.29 -32.94
C TYR A 608 15.90 -15.54 -34.17
N ASN A 609 15.78 -16.21 -35.32
CA ASN A 609 15.21 -15.62 -36.52
C ASN A 609 13.77 -15.19 -36.30
N LYS A 610 12.96 -16.04 -35.66
CA LYS A 610 11.56 -15.72 -35.37
C LYS A 610 11.43 -14.57 -34.36
N ALA A 611 12.25 -14.56 -33.31
CA ALA A 611 12.31 -13.47 -32.35
C ALA A 611 12.65 -12.13 -33.03
N LEU A 612 13.64 -12.11 -33.93
CA LEU A 612 14.06 -10.91 -34.65
C LEU A 612 13.04 -10.45 -35.72
N GLN A 613 12.24 -11.35 -36.29
CA GLN A 613 11.08 -10.96 -37.11
C GLN A 613 10.02 -10.21 -36.30
N LEU A 614 9.81 -10.61 -35.04
CA LEU A 614 8.82 -10.00 -34.14
C LEU A 614 9.36 -8.73 -33.48
N ASN A 615 10.64 -8.70 -33.13
CA ASN A 615 11.35 -7.56 -32.57
C ASN A 615 12.71 -7.33 -33.28
N PRO A 616 12.73 -6.53 -34.36
CA PRO A 616 13.96 -6.30 -35.14
C PRO A 616 15.08 -5.54 -34.42
N LYS A 617 14.81 -5.03 -33.20
CA LYS A 617 15.76 -4.25 -32.38
C LYS A 617 16.35 -5.05 -31.21
N ASP A 618 16.07 -6.35 -31.11
CA ASP A 618 16.53 -7.18 -29.99
C ASP A 618 18.03 -7.50 -30.06
N THR A 619 18.83 -6.76 -29.28
CA THR A 619 20.29 -6.94 -29.17
C THR A 619 20.67 -8.29 -28.58
N PHE A 620 19.86 -8.87 -27.69
CA PHE A 620 20.12 -10.17 -27.08
C PHE A 620 20.03 -11.29 -28.12
N CYS A 621 19.02 -11.24 -29.00
CA CYS A 621 18.86 -12.22 -30.07
C CYS A 621 19.99 -12.11 -31.11
N TYR A 622 20.35 -10.91 -31.57
CA TYR A 622 21.50 -10.73 -32.48
C TYR A 622 22.80 -11.25 -31.85
N THR A 623 23.07 -10.90 -30.60
CA THR A 623 24.30 -11.32 -29.90
C THR A 623 24.41 -12.84 -29.83
N ASN A 624 23.33 -13.52 -29.41
CA ASN A 624 23.35 -14.97 -29.27
C ASN A 624 23.29 -15.71 -30.60
N ARG A 625 22.58 -15.19 -31.60
CA ARG A 625 22.58 -15.76 -32.95
C ARG A 625 23.96 -15.68 -33.59
N GLY A 626 24.66 -14.55 -33.40
CA GLY A 626 26.05 -14.40 -33.82
C GLY A 626 27.01 -15.38 -33.14
N VAL A 627 26.81 -15.66 -31.84
CA VAL A 627 27.56 -16.72 -31.14
C VAL A 627 27.29 -18.10 -31.76
N VAL A 628 26.04 -18.44 -32.06
CA VAL A 628 25.71 -19.72 -32.74
C VAL A 628 26.34 -19.78 -34.13
N HIS A 629 26.32 -18.69 -34.89
CA HIS A 629 27.01 -18.63 -36.18
C HIS A 629 28.53 -18.83 -36.04
N CYS A 630 29.15 -18.26 -35.00
CA CYS A 630 30.57 -18.47 -34.70
C CYS A 630 30.87 -19.93 -34.36
N ASP A 631 30.06 -20.57 -33.51
CA ASP A 631 30.21 -21.99 -33.14
C ASP A 631 30.10 -22.91 -34.38
N LEU A 632 29.28 -22.52 -35.36
CA LEU A 632 29.14 -23.19 -36.65
C LEU A 632 30.18 -22.76 -37.71
N LYS A 633 31.20 -21.97 -37.32
CA LYS A 633 32.23 -21.41 -38.21
C LYS A 633 31.72 -20.49 -39.34
N ASN A 634 30.47 -20.02 -39.23
CA ASN A 634 29.87 -19.03 -40.13
C ASN A 634 30.27 -17.61 -39.71
N TYR A 635 31.56 -17.32 -39.77
CA TYR A 635 32.16 -16.11 -39.21
C TYR A 635 31.64 -14.79 -39.80
N ALA A 636 31.30 -14.76 -41.10
CA ALA A 636 30.74 -13.57 -41.73
C ALA A 636 29.37 -13.21 -41.13
N ALA A 637 28.49 -14.19 -40.95
CA ALA A 637 27.19 -14.00 -40.33
C ALA A 637 27.31 -13.61 -38.85
N ALA A 638 28.26 -14.21 -38.13
CA ALA A 638 28.55 -13.87 -36.73
C ALA A 638 28.93 -12.38 -36.57
N ILE A 639 29.86 -11.89 -37.39
CA ILE A 639 30.30 -10.49 -37.37
C ILE A 639 29.14 -9.55 -37.70
N ALA A 640 28.35 -9.86 -38.75
CA ALA A 640 27.21 -9.03 -39.15
C ALA A 640 26.17 -8.89 -38.02
N ASP A 641 25.86 -9.99 -37.33
CA ASP A 641 24.94 -9.98 -36.18
C ASP A 641 25.49 -9.16 -35.01
N TRP A 642 26.77 -9.29 -34.70
CA TRP A 642 27.40 -8.53 -33.63
C TRP A 642 27.50 -7.04 -33.96
N GLU A 643 27.86 -6.67 -35.18
CA GLU A 643 27.84 -5.27 -35.63
C GLU A 643 26.42 -4.69 -35.57
N LYS A 644 25.40 -5.47 -35.96
CA LYS A 644 24.01 -5.06 -35.83
C LYS A 644 23.62 -4.85 -34.37
N SER A 645 23.99 -5.76 -33.48
CA SER A 645 23.78 -5.63 -32.03
C SER A 645 24.42 -4.35 -31.49
N ILE A 646 25.67 -4.04 -31.87
CA ILE A 646 26.36 -2.79 -31.49
C ILE A 646 25.59 -1.56 -31.98
N SER A 647 25.15 -1.55 -33.24
CA SER A 647 24.39 -0.42 -33.82
C SER A 647 23.06 -0.14 -33.09
N LEU A 648 22.53 -1.15 -32.40
CA LEU A 648 21.29 -1.10 -31.62
C LEU A 648 21.55 -0.87 -30.12
N GLY A 649 22.79 -0.62 -29.71
CA GLY A 649 23.17 -0.32 -28.32
C GLY A 649 23.57 -1.54 -27.48
N GLY A 650 23.92 -2.67 -28.11
CA GLY A 650 24.50 -3.82 -27.42
C GLY A 650 25.89 -3.55 -26.84
N ASP A 651 26.44 -4.50 -26.07
CA ASP A 651 27.75 -4.38 -25.42
C ASP A 651 28.90 -4.30 -26.44
N LYS A 652 29.21 -3.07 -26.84
CA LYS A 652 30.25 -2.76 -27.81
C LYS A 652 31.61 -3.33 -27.42
N ASN A 653 31.99 -3.25 -26.16
CA ASN A 653 33.33 -3.63 -25.72
C ASN A 653 33.55 -5.13 -25.85
N THR A 654 32.58 -5.93 -25.41
CA THR A 654 32.65 -7.40 -25.53
C THR A 654 32.55 -7.83 -26.99
N LEU A 655 31.60 -7.29 -27.73
CA LEU A 655 31.35 -7.69 -29.12
C LEU A 655 32.52 -7.31 -30.05
N GLN A 656 33.15 -6.14 -29.86
CA GLN A 656 34.33 -5.76 -30.65
C GLN A 656 35.52 -6.68 -30.41
N LYS A 657 35.72 -7.16 -29.16
CA LYS A 657 36.76 -8.15 -28.86
C LYS A 657 36.51 -9.46 -29.60
N TRP A 658 35.27 -9.96 -29.60
CA TRP A 658 34.92 -11.17 -30.33
C TRP A 658 35.10 -11.00 -31.84
N ILE A 659 34.70 -9.86 -32.42
CA ILE A 659 34.91 -9.55 -33.84
C ILE A 659 36.41 -9.56 -34.18
N ALA A 660 37.24 -8.90 -33.37
CA ALA A 660 38.69 -8.83 -33.61
C ALA A 660 39.34 -10.21 -33.54
N GLN A 661 38.95 -11.05 -32.58
CA GLN A 661 39.45 -12.41 -32.45
C GLN A 661 39.11 -13.27 -33.68
N ILE A 662 37.87 -13.19 -34.17
CA ILE A 662 37.47 -13.91 -35.39
C ILE A 662 38.22 -13.39 -36.62
N LYS A 663 38.40 -12.07 -36.75
CA LYS A 663 39.14 -11.49 -37.88
C LYS A 663 40.59 -11.99 -37.91
N LYS A 664 41.23 -12.15 -36.74
CA LYS A 664 42.57 -12.75 -36.62
C LYS A 664 42.58 -14.22 -37.05
N ILE A 665 41.61 -15.02 -36.62
CA ILE A 665 41.46 -16.44 -37.01
C ILE A 665 41.24 -16.60 -38.53
N ARG A 666 40.68 -15.60 -39.21
CA ARG A 666 40.47 -15.62 -40.66
C ARG A 666 41.67 -15.13 -41.48
N SER A 667 42.63 -14.46 -40.84
CA SER A 667 43.85 -13.97 -41.48
C SER A 667 45.05 -14.89 -41.30
N GLU A 668 44.94 -15.84 -40.37
CA GLU A 668 45.81 -17.02 -40.19
C GLU A 668 45.23 -18.20 -40.99
#